data_AF-A0A7I8MU33-F1
#
_entry.id   AF-A0A7I8MU33-F1
#
_cell.length_a   1.000
_cell.length_b   1.000
_cell.length_c   1.000
_cell.angle_alpha   90.00
_cell.angle_beta   90.00
_cell.angle_gamma   90.00
#
_symmetry.space_group_name_H-M   'P 1'
#
loop_
_entity.id
_entity.type
_entity.pdbx_description
1 polymer ?
#
loop_
_entity_poly.entity_id
_entity_poly.type
_entity_poly.pdbx_seq_one_letter_code
_entity_poly.pdbx_strand_id
1 'polypeptide(L)'
;MADEKPVYVISDQPERDEVAFGFDADARTLAELISYGKNETPLIIGIFGSWGSGKTTLMETTRRFLSDDSEPYQLGSRPYKTIWYQAWTYRKNDQILADLFETVLRTMEADGFLLWCQAAMTEGVQRFQFLKSTKYLGRLLDGTVDITEVFDRVPHHDRLGFDESFMVNFEQLIWEYINWQPQFPMSEGAEDRTGAMVVFIDELDRCPEEQLVRVLETIKLFMDRQGWIFVIGAQFDLVKNALKTRYTEKAALRFMEKMIHVSYHLPQISDHDFLGFLADLSPEFHKSATDVMGAVMSAMGNNPRRLKRFLNNLSLREGILRNRRLDVSPRHLLCWYSIEFAFPRLFQELRENPSALPLLKKKIELLEAAMGPEGSWEPTDELLEQAAVPESLRAYLRDAALVSILKEFDAPEATLQQLMISYGAAHERVSGERRTPVIDFTAMAEIAPGPFLFGDDQETHVIETPYAIDIYPVTNSRYRPFVESDGYLREEFWSQEGWQWRESHAIDSPSQWKYPAWTADDRPVIGVSRYEVEAFCKWLTAEAEEGITYRLPTEEEWERAGRGTDGREYPWGNTFDEKCCNTAESGLERTTSVTKFSKGVSPEGCHDMAGNVFEWTASVYDPDGSGIVLRGGSWFVNKKVARCAFRYDRPPHTRLNYLGFRCVRVAE
;
A
#
# COMPACT_ATOMS: atom_id res chain seq x y z
N MET A 1 30.74 28.43 -3.66
CA MET A 1 29.81 27.42 -4.20
C MET A 1 30.22 26.12 -3.55
N ALA A 2 29.60 25.78 -2.41
CA ALA A 2 29.85 24.50 -1.76
C ALA A 2 29.13 23.42 -2.58
N ASP A 3 29.81 22.29 -2.84
CA ASP A 3 29.33 21.17 -3.64
C ASP A 3 27.90 20.74 -3.26
N GLU A 4 26.91 21.05 -4.10
CA GLU A 4 25.54 20.59 -3.90
C GLU A 4 25.44 19.10 -4.30
N LYS A 5 25.44 18.21 -3.30
CA LYS A 5 25.27 16.74 -3.51
C LYS A 5 23.94 16.46 -4.24
N PRO A 6 23.90 15.74 -5.37
CA PRO A 6 22.63 15.42 -6.06
C PRO A 6 21.74 14.49 -5.22
N VAL A 7 20.43 14.49 -5.49
CA VAL A 7 19.52 13.45 -4.94
C VAL A 7 19.95 12.11 -5.53
N TYR A 8 20.25 11.12 -4.70
CA TYR A 8 20.68 9.81 -5.14
C TYR A 8 19.55 8.79 -4.94
N VAL A 9 19.54 7.74 -5.77
CA VAL A 9 18.60 6.63 -5.66
C VAL A 9 19.40 5.34 -5.70
N ILE A 10 19.34 4.56 -4.63
CA ILE A 10 19.87 3.21 -4.54
C ILE A 10 18.96 2.30 -5.35
N SER A 11 19.55 1.51 -6.25
CA SER A 11 18.81 0.51 -7.00
C SER A 11 18.27 -0.61 -6.10
N ASP A 12 17.03 -1.00 -6.36
CA ASP A 12 16.41 -2.20 -5.80
C ASP A 12 16.90 -3.48 -6.50
N GLN A 13 17.64 -3.35 -7.61
CA GLN A 13 18.29 -4.49 -8.25
C GLN A 13 19.47 -4.97 -7.39
N PRO A 14 19.81 -6.27 -7.46
CA PRO A 14 21.09 -6.77 -7.01
C PRO A 14 22.18 -6.09 -7.85
N GLU A 15 22.77 -5.00 -7.34
CA GLU A 15 23.86 -4.34 -8.06
C GLU A 15 25.11 -5.22 -8.02
N ARG A 16 25.87 -5.16 -9.12
CA ARG A 16 26.96 -6.08 -9.42
C ARG A 16 28.18 -5.86 -8.56
N ASP A 17 28.41 -4.66 -8.05
CA ASP A 17 29.54 -4.37 -7.17
C ASP A 17 29.09 -3.30 -6.18
N GLU A 18 29.43 -3.50 -4.91
CA GLU A 18 29.26 -2.59 -3.77
C GLU A 18 27.92 -2.64 -3.01
N VAL A 19 28.06 -3.04 -1.74
CA VAL A 19 27.12 -2.97 -0.61
C VAL A 19 26.02 -4.03 -0.56
N ALA A 20 26.46 -5.30 -0.57
CA ALA A 20 25.66 -6.41 -0.06
C ALA A 20 25.65 -6.38 1.48
N PHE A 21 24.55 -6.81 2.10
CA PHE A 21 24.38 -6.98 3.55
C PHE A 21 25.26 -8.12 4.13
N GLY A 22 26.55 -8.17 3.78
CA GLY A 22 27.50 -9.17 4.27
C GLY A 22 27.28 -10.60 3.74
N PHE A 23 26.44 -10.80 2.72
CA PHE A 23 26.11 -12.14 2.23
C PHE A 23 27.26 -12.88 1.52
N ASP A 24 28.41 -12.26 1.30
CA ASP A 24 29.52 -12.89 0.57
C ASP A 24 30.04 -14.14 1.28
N ALA A 25 30.15 -14.10 2.62
CA ALA A 25 30.57 -15.26 3.41
C ALA A 25 29.54 -16.40 3.33
N ASP A 26 28.25 -16.07 3.42
CA ASP A 26 27.15 -17.03 3.31
C ASP A 26 27.08 -17.62 1.90
N ALA A 27 27.15 -16.77 0.88
CA ALA A 27 27.08 -17.14 -0.52
C ALA A 27 28.26 -18.03 -0.93
N ARG A 28 29.47 -17.70 -0.44
CA ARG A 28 30.67 -18.52 -0.62
C ARG A 28 30.53 -19.87 0.08
N THR A 29 30.01 -19.90 1.31
CA THR A 29 29.75 -21.16 2.03
C THR A 29 28.73 -22.04 1.29
N LEU A 30 27.67 -21.44 0.74
CA LEU A 30 26.69 -22.16 -0.09
C LEU A 30 27.31 -22.66 -1.40
N ALA A 31 28.17 -21.87 -2.05
CA ALA A 31 28.89 -22.28 -3.24
C ALA A 31 29.87 -23.44 -2.95
N GLU A 32 30.57 -23.42 -1.82
CA GLU A 32 31.40 -24.53 -1.33
C GLU A 32 30.55 -25.78 -1.06
N LEU A 33 29.40 -25.64 -0.41
CA LEU A 33 28.48 -26.75 -0.17
C LEU A 33 28.01 -27.40 -1.48
N ILE A 34 27.70 -26.59 -2.50
CA ILE A 34 27.25 -27.05 -3.83
C ILE A 34 28.40 -27.70 -4.61
N SER A 35 29.58 -27.09 -4.59
CA SER A 35 30.72 -27.51 -5.41
C SER A 35 31.55 -28.62 -4.78
N TYR A 36 31.50 -28.83 -3.46
CA TYR A 36 32.34 -29.83 -2.79
C TYR A 36 31.91 -31.25 -3.15
N GLY A 37 32.76 -32.00 -3.85
CA GLY A 37 32.48 -33.29 -4.49
C GLY A 37 32.14 -34.44 -3.53
N LYS A 38 32.39 -34.31 -2.23
CA LYS A 38 32.03 -35.33 -1.23
C LYS A 38 30.60 -35.21 -0.69
N ASN A 39 29.91 -34.10 -0.95
CA ASN A 39 28.52 -33.94 -0.52
C ASN A 39 27.60 -34.80 -1.40
N GLU A 40 26.81 -35.70 -0.83
CA GLU A 40 25.97 -36.55 -1.68
C GLU A 40 24.85 -35.76 -2.35
N THR A 41 24.50 -36.16 -3.58
CA THR A 41 23.29 -35.70 -4.27
C THR A 41 22.18 -36.75 -4.10
N PRO A 42 20.90 -36.39 -4.29
CA PRO A 42 20.39 -35.05 -4.52
C PRO A 42 20.47 -34.17 -3.27
N LEU A 43 20.74 -32.88 -3.47
CA LEU A 43 20.81 -31.91 -2.38
C LEU A 43 19.73 -30.84 -2.58
N ILE A 44 18.99 -30.52 -1.52
CA ILE A 44 17.94 -29.50 -1.56
C ILE A 44 18.21 -28.50 -0.45
N ILE A 45 18.50 -27.27 -0.86
CA ILE A 45 18.85 -26.14 0.01
C ILE A 45 17.66 -25.17 0.00
N GLY A 46 17.02 -25.00 1.14
CA GLY A 46 15.98 -23.99 1.34
C GLY A 46 16.57 -22.70 1.88
N ILE A 47 16.43 -21.61 1.13
CA ILE A 47 16.79 -20.26 1.55
C ILE A 47 15.50 -19.55 1.97
N PHE A 48 15.32 -19.40 3.28
CA PHE A 48 14.10 -18.91 3.88
C PHE A 48 14.23 -17.47 4.38
N GLY A 49 13.29 -16.63 3.98
CA GLY A 49 13.22 -15.25 4.43
C GLY A 49 11.92 -14.57 4.02
N SER A 50 11.60 -13.45 4.65
CA SER A 50 10.44 -12.63 4.30
C SER A 50 10.59 -12.01 2.89
N TRP A 51 9.50 -11.47 2.36
CA TRP A 51 9.54 -10.77 1.07
C TRP A 51 10.51 -9.58 1.12
N GLY A 52 11.49 -9.51 0.22
CA GLY A 52 12.50 -8.42 0.21
C GLY A 52 13.68 -8.62 1.17
N SER A 53 13.81 -9.81 1.80
CA SER A 53 14.91 -10.12 2.73
C SER A 53 16.28 -10.35 2.07
N GLY A 54 16.36 -10.42 0.74
CA GLY A 54 17.61 -10.69 0.01
C GLY A 54 17.79 -12.13 -0.49
N LYS A 55 16.75 -12.98 -0.50
CA LYS A 55 16.80 -14.36 -1.02
C LYS A 55 17.41 -14.45 -2.43
N THR A 56 16.84 -13.72 -3.39
CA THR A 56 17.31 -13.65 -4.78
C THR A 56 18.75 -13.17 -4.86
N THR A 57 19.11 -12.15 -4.08
CA THR A 57 20.48 -11.63 -4.03
C THR A 57 21.47 -12.69 -3.54
N LEU A 58 21.17 -13.38 -2.44
CA LEU A 58 22.02 -14.47 -1.94
C LEU A 58 22.17 -15.58 -2.99
N MET A 59 21.08 -15.97 -3.65
CA MET A 59 21.10 -16.98 -4.72
C MET A 59 21.93 -16.55 -5.94
N GLU A 60 21.79 -15.31 -6.40
CA GLU A 60 22.60 -14.77 -7.50
C GLU A 60 24.07 -14.65 -7.12
N THR A 61 24.38 -14.18 -5.91
CA THR A 61 25.76 -14.11 -5.40
C THR A 61 26.38 -15.51 -5.28
N THR A 62 25.64 -16.50 -4.77
CA THR A 62 26.08 -17.90 -4.77
C THR A 62 26.34 -18.39 -6.19
N ARG A 63 25.44 -18.10 -7.14
CA ARG A 63 25.62 -18.46 -8.55
C ARG A 63 26.84 -17.77 -9.18
N ARG A 64 27.14 -16.52 -8.79
CA ARG A 64 28.35 -15.80 -9.22
C ARG A 64 29.60 -16.49 -8.71
N PHE A 65 29.66 -16.86 -7.42
CA PHE A 65 30.81 -17.61 -6.88
C PHE A 65 30.97 -19.00 -7.52
N LEU A 66 29.88 -19.60 -8.00
CA LEU A 66 29.92 -20.81 -8.82
C LEU A 66 30.37 -20.55 -10.28
N SER A 67 30.34 -19.30 -10.76
CA SER A 67 30.70 -18.96 -12.15
C SER A 67 32.05 -18.25 -12.26
N ASP A 68 32.64 -17.85 -11.13
CA ASP A 68 33.88 -17.09 -11.08
C ASP A 68 35.09 -18.05 -11.08
N ASP A 69 35.80 -18.09 -12.21
CA ASP A 69 37.02 -18.90 -12.40
C ASP A 69 38.26 -18.30 -11.69
N SER A 70 38.14 -17.14 -11.02
CA SER A 70 39.28 -16.41 -10.46
C SER A 70 39.84 -16.97 -9.15
N GLU A 71 39.10 -17.80 -8.42
CA GLU A 71 39.64 -18.60 -7.32
C GLU A 71 39.85 -20.06 -7.78
N PRO A 72 41.09 -20.58 -7.78
CA PRO A 72 41.35 -21.91 -8.29
C PRO A 72 40.62 -22.95 -7.45
N TYR A 73 39.73 -23.69 -8.10
CA TYR A 73 39.09 -24.94 -7.67
C TYR A 73 39.75 -25.54 -6.42
N GLN A 74 39.10 -25.40 -5.27
CA GLN A 74 39.53 -26.09 -4.06
C GLN A 74 39.62 -27.59 -4.34
N LEU A 75 40.72 -28.21 -3.88
CA LEU A 75 40.99 -29.63 -4.04
C LEU A 75 39.77 -30.47 -3.57
N GLY A 76 39.11 -31.19 -4.49
CA GLY A 76 37.92 -31.99 -4.20
C GLY A 76 36.57 -31.42 -4.66
N SER A 77 36.57 -30.40 -5.52
CA SER A 77 35.36 -29.89 -6.19
C SER A 77 34.79 -30.86 -7.25
N ARG A 78 33.48 -30.77 -7.54
CA ARG A 78 32.77 -31.49 -8.62
C ARG A 78 32.50 -30.60 -9.85
N PRO A 79 32.31 -31.18 -11.04
CA PRO A 79 31.73 -30.45 -12.17
C PRO A 79 30.28 -30.03 -11.90
N TYR A 80 29.85 -28.84 -12.33
CA TYR A 80 28.44 -28.45 -12.22
C TYR A 80 28.01 -27.48 -13.31
N LYS A 81 26.69 -27.40 -13.54
CA LYS A 81 26.04 -26.37 -14.37
C LYS A 81 24.89 -25.75 -13.58
N THR A 82 24.66 -24.46 -13.79
CA THR A 82 23.62 -23.71 -13.07
C THR A 82 22.50 -23.30 -14.00
N ILE A 83 21.25 -23.51 -13.58
CA ILE A 83 20.05 -23.02 -14.26
C ILE A 83 19.25 -22.14 -13.31
N TRP A 84 18.55 -21.15 -13.88
CA TRP A 84 17.67 -20.26 -13.13
C TRP A 84 16.23 -20.48 -13.55
N TYR A 85 15.39 -20.93 -12.63
CA TYR A 85 13.99 -21.27 -12.87
C TYR A 85 13.07 -20.32 -12.08
N GLN A 86 12.30 -19.50 -12.80
CA GLN A 86 11.34 -18.56 -12.20
C GLN A 86 9.96 -19.21 -12.10
N ALA A 87 9.61 -19.68 -10.90
CA ALA A 87 8.42 -20.52 -10.69
C ALA A 87 7.08 -19.84 -11.07
N TRP A 88 6.97 -18.50 -10.95
CA TRP A 88 5.71 -17.77 -11.17
C TRP A 88 5.40 -17.41 -12.62
N THR A 89 6.39 -17.42 -13.52
CA THR A 89 6.24 -16.93 -14.90
C THR A 89 5.35 -17.85 -15.76
N TYR A 90 5.17 -19.10 -15.34
CA TYR A 90 4.49 -20.14 -16.11
C TYR A 90 3.09 -20.41 -15.56
N ARG A 91 2.13 -19.52 -15.87
CA ARG A 91 0.71 -19.66 -15.47
C ARG A 91 -0.14 -20.48 -16.44
N LYS A 92 0.40 -20.87 -17.60
CA LYS A 92 -0.38 -21.40 -18.73
C LYS A 92 -0.30 -22.92 -18.91
N ASN A 93 0.67 -23.61 -18.31
CA ASN A 93 0.88 -25.04 -18.51
C ASN A 93 0.54 -25.82 -17.24
N ASP A 94 -0.27 -26.88 -17.37
CA ASP A 94 -0.50 -27.87 -16.31
C ASP A 94 0.75 -28.74 -16.02
N GLN A 95 1.92 -28.42 -16.59
CA GLN A 95 3.10 -29.30 -16.69
C GLN A 95 4.42 -28.61 -16.27
N ILE A 96 4.58 -28.35 -14.96
CA ILE A 96 5.79 -27.72 -14.37
C ILE A 96 7.10 -28.44 -14.75
N LEU A 97 7.05 -29.76 -14.86
CA LEU A 97 8.22 -30.57 -15.18
C LEU A 97 8.69 -30.37 -16.64
N ALA A 98 7.75 -30.17 -17.58
CA ALA A 98 8.08 -29.80 -18.95
C ALA A 98 8.73 -28.42 -19.00
N ASP A 99 8.18 -27.45 -18.26
CA ASP A 99 8.74 -26.09 -18.19
C ASP A 99 10.17 -26.08 -17.61
N LEU A 100 10.45 -26.94 -16.61
CA LEU A 100 11.79 -27.10 -16.05
C LEU A 100 12.77 -27.65 -17.10
N PHE A 101 12.37 -28.68 -17.86
CA PHE A 101 13.20 -29.26 -18.92
C PHE A 101 13.41 -28.30 -20.09
N GLU A 102 12.38 -27.54 -20.44
CA GLU A 102 12.50 -26.46 -21.42
C GLU A 102 13.54 -25.44 -20.97
N THR A 103 13.51 -25.03 -19.70
CA THR A 103 14.49 -24.10 -19.13
C THR A 103 15.93 -24.65 -19.21
N VAL A 104 16.11 -25.94 -18.92
CA VAL A 104 17.41 -26.63 -19.08
C VAL A 104 17.88 -26.60 -20.53
N LEU A 105 17.02 -26.99 -21.49
CA LEU A 105 17.38 -27.02 -22.91
C LEU A 105 17.69 -25.63 -23.46
N ARG A 106 16.93 -24.61 -23.06
CA ARG A 106 17.21 -23.21 -23.44
C ARG A 106 18.53 -22.71 -22.87
N THR A 107 18.92 -23.18 -21.69
CA THR A 107 20.24 -22.85 -21.10
C THR A 107 21.35 -23.55 -21.89
N MET A 108 21.18 -24.83 -22.23
CA MET A 108 22.10 -25.57 -23.10
C MET A 108 22.26 -24.92 -24.49
N GLU A 109 21.17 -24.40 -25.06
CA GLU A 109 21.17 -23.69 -26.33
C GLU A 109 21.95 -22.38 -26.24
N ALA A 110 21.68 -21.57 -25.20
CA ALA A 110 22.36 -20.29 -24.97
C ALA A 110 23.87 -20.47 -24.74
N ASP A 111 24.27 -21.55 -24.07
CA ASP A 111 25.67 -21.92 -23.86
C ASP A 111 26.35 -22.45 -25.14
N GLY A 112 25.59 -22.76 -26.19
CA GLY A 112 26.09 -23.33 -27.44
C GLY A 112 26.30 -24.85 -27.40
N PHE A 113 25.93 -25.53 -26.31
CA PHE A 113 26.09 -26.97 -26.15
C PHE A 113 25.24 -27.75 -27.16
N LEU A 114 23.97 -27.34 -27.37
CA LEU A 114 23.11 -28.03 -28.33
C LEU A 114 23.71 -27.99 -29.73
N LEU A 115 24.15 -26.82 -30.20
CA LEU A 115 24.81 -26.64 -31.49
C LEU A 115 26.05 -27.55 -31.62
N TRP A 116 26.86 -27.63 -30.56
CA TRP A 116 28.01 -28.52 -30.51
C TRP A 116 27.60 -30.00 -30.62
N CYS A 117 26.53 -30.44 -29.94
CA CYS A 117 25.99 -31.79 -30.09
C CYS A 117 25.52 -32.08 -31.53
N GLN A 118 24.90 -31.11 -32.22
CA GLN A 118 24.47 -31.29 -33.61
C GLN A 118 25.68 -31.54 -34.54
N ALA A 119 26.76 -30.79 -34.34
CA ALA A 119 28.02 -30.98 -35.07
C ALA A 119 28.63 -32.36 -34.78
N ALA A 120 28.73 -32.74 -33.50
CA ALA A 120 29.26 -34.04 -33.07
C ALA A 120 28.46 -35.22 -33.63
N MET A 121 27.13 -35.10 -33.74
CA MET A 121 26.29 -36.14 -34.35
C MET A 121 26.49 -36.26 -35.86
N THR A 122 26.74 -35.15 -36.55
CA THR A 122 27.04 -35.10 -37.99
C THR A 122 28.39 -35.76 -38.28
N GLU A 123 29.37 -35.57 -37.39
CA GLU A 123 30.69 -36.19 -37.45
C GLU A 123 30.70 -37.67 -37.01
N GLY A 124 29.56 -38.21 -36.57
CA GLY A 124 29.42 -39.63 -36.24
C GLY A 124 30.01 -40.04 -34.89
N VAL A 125 30.22 -39.09 -33.97
CA VAL A 125 30.75 -39.35 -32.62
C VAL A 125 29.85 -40.35 -31.89
N GLN A 126 30.41 -41.50 -31.49
CA GLN A 126 29.65 -42.61 -30.87
C GLN A 126 28.94 -42.17 -29.58
N ARG A 127 29.52 -41.21 -28.85
CA ARG A 127 29.03 -40.71 -27.57
C ARG A 127 27.60 -40.16 -27.60
N PHE A 128 27.12 -39.66 -28.74
CA PHE A 128 25.73 -39.15 -28.90
C PHE A 128 24.80 -40.12 -29.65
N GLN A 129 25.26 -41.33 -30.00
CA GLN A 129 24.42 -42.28 -30.74
C GLN A 129 23.19 -42.73 -29.96
N PHE A 130 23.23 -42.72 -28.62
CA PHE A 130 22.08 -43.05 -27.78
C PHE A 130 20.87 -42.15 -28.09
N LEU A 131 21.10 -40.88 -28.42
CA LEU A 131 20.06 -39.89 -28.71
C LEU A 131 19.36 -40.13 -30.05
N LYS A 132 19.99 -40.84 -31.00
CA LYS A 132 19.39 -41.19 -32.30
C LYS A 132 18.17 -42.11 -32.15
N SER A 133 18.06 -42.83 -31.04
CA SER A 133 16.92 -43.71 -30.76
C SER A 133 15.73 -42.99 -30.13
N THR A 134 15.90 -41.73 -29.74
CA THR A 134 14.89 -40.95 -29.02
C THR A 134 13.99 -40.18 -29.99
N LYS A 135 12.67 -40.30 -29.82
CA LYS A 135 11.70 -39.67 -30.73
C LYS A 135 11.76 -38.14 -30.73
N TYR A 136 12.14 -37.53 -29.59
CA TYR A 136 12.07 -36.07 -29.38
C TYR A 136 13.45 -35.42 -29.26
N LEU A 137 14.31 -35.86 -28.33
CA LEU A 137 15.65 -35.28 -28.14
C LEU A 137 16.56 -35.47 -29.36
N GLY A 138 16.47 -36.61 -30.04
CA GLY A 138 17.22 -36.87 -31.27
C GLY A 138 16.82 -35.90 -32.39
N ARG A 139 15.52 -35.58 -32.49
CA ARG A 139 14.97 -34.62 -33.45
C ARG A 139 15.32 -33.17 -33.13
N LEU A 140 15.48 -32.84 -31.85
CA LEU A 140 16.00 -31.54 -31.44
C LEU A 140 17.46 -31.39 -31.88
N LEU A 141 18.26 -32.43 -31.69
CA LEU A 141 19.69 -32.39 -31.97
C LEU A 141 20.05 -32.60 -33.45
N ASP A 142 19.18 -33.19 -34.26
CA ASP A 142 19.35 -33.22 -35.73
C ASP A 142 18.78 -31.96 -36.42
N GLY A 143 18.18 -31.06 -35.65
CA GLY A 143 17.61 -29.79 -36.12
C GLY A 143 16.24 -29.91 -36.80
N THR A 144 15.57 -31.06 -36.73
CA THR A 144 14.25 -31.26 -37.35
C THR A 144 13.09 -30.68 -36.54
N VAL A 145 13.29 -30.40 -35.25
CA VAL A 145 12.28 -29.91 -34.31
C VAL A 145 12.93 -28.87 -33.38
N ASP A 146 12.22 -27.79 -33.04
CA ASP A 146 12.71 -26.81 -32.06
C ASP A 146 12.32 -27.17 -30.61
N ILE A 147 12.89 -26.47 -29.63
CA ILE A 147 12.64 -26.74 -28.20
C ILE A 147 11.14 -26.65 -27.87
N THR A 148 10.41 -25.71 -28.45
CA THR A 148 8.98 -25.51 -28.18
C THR A 148 8.16 -26.69 -28.70
N GLU A 149 8.47 -27.16 -29.91
CA GLU A 149 7.83 -28.32 -30.53
C GLU A 149 8.11 -29.65 -29.80
N VAL A 150 9.22 -29.75 -29.04
CA VAL A 150 9.51 -30.91 -28.17
C VAL A 150 8.46 -31.05 -27.08
N PHE A 151 7.96 -29.93 -26.52
CA PHE A 151 7.02 -29.92 -25.41
C PHE A 151 5.55 -29.73 -25.84
N ASP A 152 5.29 -29.02 -26.95
CA ASP A 152 3.94 -28.82 -27.50
C ASP A 152 3.30 -30.10 -28.06
N ARG A 153 4.12 -31.09 -28.44
CA ARG A 153 3.65 -32.36 -29.04
C ARG A 153 3.46 -33.50 -28.04
N VAL A 154 3.60 -33.23 -26.73
CA VAL A 154 3.36 -34.22 -25.67
C VAL A 154 1.84 -34.37 -25.46
N PRO A 155 1.23 -35.54 -25.74
CA PRO A 155 -0.22 -35.69 -25.63
C PRO A 155 -0.76 -35.39 -24.22
N HIS A 156 -1.83 -34.60 -24.15
CA HIS A 156 -2.50 -34.17 -22.91
C HIS A 156 -2.98 -35.27 -21.94
N HIS A 157 -2.82 -36.56 -22.27
CA HIS A 157 -3.24 -37.71 -21.45
C HIS A 157 -2.07 -38.48 -20.81
N ASP A 158 -0.82 -38.26 -21.22
CA ASP A 158 0.39 -38.83 -20.59
C ASP A 158 0.83 -37.99 -19.38
N ARG A 159 -0.14 -37.65 -18.52
CA ARG A 159 -0.11 -36.57 -17.52
C ARG A 159 0.93 -36.70 -16.39
N LEU A 160 1.81 -37.70 -16.43
CA LEU A 160 2.86 -37.94 -15.43
C LEU A 160 4.16 -38.56 -16.01
N GLY A 161 4.29 -38.74 -17.32
CA GLY A 161 5.37 -39.55 -17.87
C GLY A 161 5.94 -38.98 -19.15
N PHE A 162 7.00 -38.17 -19.02
CA PHE A 162 8.15 -38.47 -19.87
C PHE A 162 8.43 -39.95 -19.63
N ASP A 163 8.31 -40.79 -20.65
CA ASP A 163 8.55 -42.21 -20.47
C ASP A 163 9.94 -42.43 -19.86
N GLU A 164 10.14 -43.56 -19.19
CA GLU A 164 11.42 -43.86 -18.53
C GLU A 164 12.61 -43.72 -19.50
N SER A 165 12.35 -43.98 -20.79
CA SER A 165 13.29 -43.75 -21.88
C SER A 165 13.69 -42.28 -22.04
N PHE A 166 12.75 -41.34 -22.14
CA PHE A 166 13.04 -39.91 -22.24
C PHE A 166 13.86 -39.46 -21.04
N MET A 167 13.46 -39.83 -19.82
CA MET A 167 14.16 -39.43 -18.60
C MET A 167 15.61 -39.91 -18.59
N VAL A 168 15.85 -41.18 -18.91
CA VAL A 168 17.21 -41.75 -18.98
C VAL A 168 18.06 -41.01 -20.01
N ASN A 169 17.52 -40.75 -21.20
CA ASN A 169 18.25 -40.05 -22.25
C ASN A 169 18.49 -38.56 -21.92
N PHE A 170 17.53 -37.92 -21.27
CA PHE A 170 17.65 -36.53 -20.83
C PHE A 170 18.69 -36.38 -19.72
N GLU A 171 18.72 -37.30 -18.75
CA GLU A 171 19.75 -37.36 -17.71
C GLU A 171 21.14 -37.58 -18.31
N GLN A 172 21.26 -38.43 -19.33
CA GLN A 172 22.52 -38.63 -20.04
C GLN A 172 22.94 -37.37 -20.81
N LEU A 173 22.01 -36.65 -21.44
CA LEU A 173 22.29 -35.36 -22.09
C LEU A 173 22.74 -34.30 -21.08
N ILE A 174 22.08 -34.22 -19.92
CA ILE A 174 22.49 -33.36 -18.80
C ILE A 174 23.91 -33.71 -18.35
N TRP A 175 24.22 -35.00 -18.23
CA TRP A 175 25.55 -35.44 -17.83
C TRP A 175 26.62 -35.00 -18.82
N GLU A 176 26.35 -35.12 -20.13
CA GLU A 176 27.27 -34.61 -21.16
C GLU A 176 27.45 -33.10 -21.05
N TYR A 177 26.36 -32.36 -20.83
CA TYR A 177 26.41 -30.91 -20.65
C TYR A 177 27.19 -30.48 -19.40
N ILE A 178 27.03 -31.18 -18.28
CA ILE A 178 27.75 -30.91 -17.03
C ILE A 178 29.27 -31.03 -17.23
N ASN A 179 29.69 -32.03 -18.00
CA ASN A 179 31.10 -32.29 -18.25
C ASN A 179 31.64 -31.56 -19.50
N TRP A 180 30.80 -30.80 -20.20
CA TRP A 180 31.18 -30.11 -21.42
C TRP A 180 31.98 -28.84 -21.14
N GLN A 181 33.12 -28.74 -21.82
CA GLN A 181 33.98 -27.55 -21.83
C GLN A 181 34.18 -27.07 -23.28
N PRO A 182 33.79 -25.83 -23.63
CA PRO A 182 33.84 -25.35 -25.02
C PRO A 182 35.24 -25.32 -25.63
N GLN A 183 36.27 -25.23 -24.78
CA GLN A 183 37.65 -24.93 -25.17
C GLN A 183 38.52 -26.19 -25.30
N PHE A 184 38.04 -27.34 -24.83
CA PHE A 184 38.82 -28.57 -24.80
C PHE A 184 38.23 -29.61 -25.76
N PRO A 185 39.03 -30.22 -26.64
CA PRO A 185 38.56 -31.35 -27.44
C PRO A 185 38.24 -32.53 -26.52
N MET A 186 37.26 -33.34 -26.96
CA MET A 186 36.71 -34.50 -26.25
C MET A 186 37.78 -35.26 -25.45
N SER A 187 37.73 -35.19 -24.13
CA SER A 187 38.50 -36.11 -23.29
C SER A 187 37.77 -37.46 -23.24
N GLU A 188 38.49 -38.51 -23.63
CA GLU A 188 38.11 -39.89 -23.32
C GLU A 188 38.47 -40.14 -21.85
N GLY A 189 37.46 -40.39 -21.01
CA GLY A 189 37.68 -40.88 -19.65
C GLY A 189 37.29 -39.94 -18.51
N ALA A 190 36.07 -39.42 -18.51
CA ALA A 190 35.45 -39.03 -17.23
C ALA A 190 34.91 -40.30 -16.55
N GLU A 191 35.75 -40.98 -15.78
CA GLU A 191 35.31 -42.07 -14.90
C GLU A 191 34.34 -41.55 -13.82
N ASP A 192 33.39 -42.41 -13.46
CA ASP A 192 32.14 -42.22 -12.70
C ASP A 192 32.03 -41.15 -11.58
N ARG A 193 30.85 -40.49 -11.60
CA ARG A 193 30.01 -39.94 -10.49
C ARG A 193 30.59 -38.88 -9.53
N THR A 194 30.62 -37.62 -9.94
CA THR A 194 30.58 -36.49 -8.96
C THR A 194 29.83 -35.23 -9.41
N GLY A 195 29.50 -35.03 -10.69
CA GLY A 195 28.94 -33.76 -11.17
C GLY A 195 27.48 -33.45 -10.78
N ALA A 196 27.05 -32.19 -10.87
CA ALA A 196 25.71 -31.76 -10.47
C ALA A 196 25.06 -30.70 -11.39
N MET A 197 23.76 -30.85 -11.65
CA MET A 197 22.87 -29.82 -12.18
C MET A 197 22.30 -29.02 -11.00
N VAL A 198 22.61 -27.73 -10.94
CA VAL A 198 22.18 -26.82 -9.87
C VAL A 198 21.03 -25.97 -10.36
N VAL A 199 19.85 -26.18 -9.79
CA VAL A 199 18.61 -25.49 -10.13
C VAL A 199 18.29 -24.45 -9.08
N PHE A 200 18.44 -23.18 -9.43
CA PHE A 200 17.99 -22.07 -8.60
C PHE A 200 16.50 -21.82 -8.89
N ILE A 201 15.64 -22.08 -7.90
CA ILE A 201 14.20 -21.85 -7.97
C ILE A 201 13.88 -20.60 -7.17
N ASP A 202 13.55 -19.51 -7.88
CA ASP A 202 13.26 -18.22 -7.26
C ASP A 202 11.79 -17.83 -7.38
N GLU A 203 11.39 -16.90 -6.51
CA GLU A 203 10.07 -16.27 -6.45
C GLU A 203 8.91 -17.27 -6.29
N LEU A 204 9.16 -18.38 -5.60
CA LEU A 204 8.14 -19.39 -5.28
C LEU A 204 6.97 -18.76 -4.49
N ASP A 205 7.26 -17.76 -3.66
CA ASP A 205 6.29 -16.98 -2.88
C ASP A 205 5.28 -16.19 -3.72
N ARG A 206 5.56 -15.98 -5.01
CA ARG A 206 4.63 -15.30 -5.94
C ARG A 206 3.66 -16.26 -6.63
N CYS A 207 3.84 -17.55 -6.44
CA CYS A 207 2.95 -18.57 -7.01
C CYS A 207 1.64 -18.65 -6.23
N PRO A 208 0.50 -18.88 -6.90
CA PRO A 208 -0.71 -19.37 -6.24
C PRO A 208 -0.42 -20.65 -5.44
N GLU A 209 -1.16 -20.88 -4.34
CA GLU A 209 -0.92 -22.00 -3.43
C GLU A 209 -0.90 -23.36 -4.15
N GLU A 210 -1.84 -23.61 -5.07
CA GLU A 210 -1.88 -24.84 -5.86
C GLU A 210 -0.62 -25.03 -6.72
N GLN A 211 -0.13 -23.97 -7.34
CA GLN A 211 1.08 -24.02 -8.17
C GLN A 211 2.33 -24.26 -7.32
N LEU A 212 2.43 -23.58 -6.16
CA LEU A 212 3.52 -23.79 -5.21
C LEU A 212 3.60 -25.27 -4.81
N VAL A 213 2.47 -25.88 -4.42
CA VAL A 213 2.43 -27.30 -4.05
C VAL A 213 2.87 -28.19 -5.21
N ARG A 214 2.42 -27.92 -6.44
CA ARG A 214 2.83 -28.68 -7.63
C ARG A 214 4.33 -28.54 -7.93
N VAL A 215 4.95 -27.36 -7.72
CA VAL A 215 6.41 -27.18 -7.86
C VAL A 215 7.15 -28.09 -6.87
N LEU A 216 6.72 -28.10 -5.61
CA LEU A 216 7.34 -28.95 -4.59
C LEU A 216 7.13 -30.45 -4.86
N GLU A 217 5.94 -30.85 -5.32
CA GLU A 217 5.68 -32.21 -5.76
C GLU A 217 6.55 -32.60 -6.97
N THR A 218 6.87 -31.66 -7.85
CA THR A 218 7.76 -31.86 -9.00
C THR A 218 9.21 -32.07 -8.54
N ILE A 219 9.72 -31.23 -7.62
CA ILE A 219 11.07 -31.37 -7.05
C ILE A 219 11.21 -32.73 -6.35
N LYS A 220 10.16 -33.19 -5.66
CA LYS A 220 10.14 -34.50 -5.01
C LYS A 220 10.44 -35.65 -5.96
N LEU A 221 10.10 -35.56 -7.25
CA LEU A 221 10.40 -36.60 -8.25
C LEU A 221 11.91 -36.79 -8.50
N PHE A 222 12.73 -35.82 -8.09
CA PHE A 222 14.19 -35.85 -8.20
C PHE A 222 14.90 -36.27 -6.91
N MET A 223 14.17 -36.54 -5.83
CA MET A 223 14.78 -36.90 -4.54
C MET A 223 15.49 -38.26 -4.52
N ASP A 224 15.24 -39.12 -5.51
CA ASP A 224 15.94 -40.40 -5.66
C ASP A 224 16.94 -40.38 -6.83
N ARG A 225 17.18 -39.21 -7.45
CA ARG A 225 18.03 -39.05 -8.64
C ARG A 225 19.33 -38.34 -8.29
N GLN A 226 20.46 -39.02 -8.50
CA GLN A 226 21.80 -38.47 -8.30
C GLN A 226 22.09 -37.33 -9.30
N GLY A 227 22.97 -36.40 -8.93
CA GLY A 227 23.40 -35.30 -9.78
C GLY A 227 22.48 -34.09 -9.80
N TRP A 228 21.46 -34.01 -8.94
CA TRP A 228 20.57 -32.84 -8.84
C TRP A 228 20.79 -32.06 -7.55
N ILE A 229 20.89 -30.74 -7.67
CA ILE A 229 20.92 -29.82 -6.54
C ILE A 229 19.85 -28.76 -6.77
N PHE A 230 18.94 -28.57 -5.81
CA PHE A 230 17.93 -27.52 -5.86
C PHE A 230 18.20 -26.47 -4.79
N VAL A 231 18.24 -25.20 -5.18
CA VAL A 231 18.33 -24.06 -4.27
C VAL A 231 17.01 -23.31 -4.36
N ILE A 232 16.21 -23.33 -3.29
CA ILE A 232 14.83 -22.84 -3.29
C ILE A 232 14.75 -21.57 -2.45
N GLY A 233 14.43 -20.44 -3.08
CA GLY A 233 14.10 -19.19 -2.39
C GLY A 233 12.61 -19.12 -2.08
N ALA A 234 12.25 -19.16 -0.79
CA ALA A 234 10.84 -19.06 -0.37
C ALA A 234 10.65 -18.46 1.03
N GLN A 235 9.42 -18.13 1.38
CA GLN A 235 8.96 -17.76 2.70
C GLN A 235 8.39 -19.03 3.34
N PHE A 236 8.99 -19.42 4.45
CA PHE A 236 8.68 -20.68 5.13
C PHE A 236 7.18 -20.83 5.46
N ASP A 237 6.55 -19.76 5.97
CA ASP A 237 5.12 -19.78 6.33
C ASP A 237 4.20 -19.90 5.12
N LEU A 238 4.53 -19.27 3.99
CA LEU A 238 3.74 -19.39 2.76
C LEU A 238 3.78 -20.82 2.23
N VAL A 239 4.97 -21.42 2.19
CA VAL A 239 5.13 -22.83 1.79
C VAL A 239 4.36 -23.76 2.74
N LYS A 240 4.49 -23.55 4.05
CA LYS A 240 3.78 -24.33 5.06
C LYS A 240 2.26 -24.22 4.90
N ASN A 241 1.74 -23.02 4.69
CA ASN A 241 0.30 -22.78 4.54
C ASN A 241 -0.25 -23.34 3.23
N ALA A 242 0.47 -23.18 2.12
CA ALA A 242 0.09 -23.77 0.84
C ALA A 242 0.02 -25.30 0.93
N LEU A 243 0.98 -25.96 1.59
CA LEU A 243 0.93 -27.41 1.79
C LEU A 243 -0.26 -27.87 2.66
N LYS A 244 -0.80 -27.02 3.54
CA LYS A 244 -1.99 -27.35 4.35
C LYS A 244 -3.26 -27.50 3.53
N THR A 245 -3.30 -26.98 2.30
CA THR A 245 -4.45 -27.17 1.40
C THR A 245 -4.63 -28.62 0.97
N ARG A 246 -3.53 -29.39 0.92
CA ARG A 246 -3.48 -30.77 0.41
C ARG A 246 -3.09 -31.81 1.46
N TYR A 247 -2.37 -31.39 2.50
CA TYR A 247 -1.90 -32.23 3.58
C TYR A 247 -2.37 -31.69 4.93
N THR A 248 -2.47 -32.56 5.95
CA THR A 248 -2.66 -32.08 7.34
C THR A 248 -1.43 -31.28 7.80
N GLU A 249 -1.56 -30.40 8.79
CA GLU A 249 -0.43 -29.58 9.27
C GLU A 249 0.81 -30.41 9.68
N LYS A 250 0.60 -31.54 10.37
CA LYS A 250 1.69 -32.46 10.72
C LYS A 250 2.32 -33.11 9.48
N ALA A 251 1.53 -33.41 8.46
CA ALA A 251 2.03 -33.99 7.21
C ALA A 251 2.77 -32.95 6.35
N ALA A 252 2.32 -31.68 6.33
CA ALA A 252 2.98 -30.58 5.66
C ALA A 252 4.37 -30.30 6.26
N LEU A 253 4.48 -30.24 7.58
CA LEU A 253 5.77 -30.07 8.27
C LEU A 253 6.72 -31.24 7.97
N ARG A 254 6.23 -32.49 8.09
CA ARG A 254 7.03 -33.68 7.74
C ARG A 254 7.44 -33.71 6.28
N PHE A 255 6.61 -33.20 5.38
CA PHE A 255 6.94 -33.09 3.95
C PHE A 255 8.14 -32.16 3.76
N MET A 256 8.11 -30.97 4.38
CA MET A 256 9.21 -30.02 4.31
C MET A 256 10.50 -30.57 4.95
N GLU A 257 10.40 -31.14 6.16
CA GLU A 257 11.54 -31.74 6.89
C GLU A 257 12.23 -32.86 6.09
N LYS A 258 11.47 -33.66 5.34
CA LYS A 258 12.03 -34.73 4.52
C LYS A 258 12.62 -34.24 3.20
N MET A 259 12.05 -33.18 2.64
CA MET A 259 12.44 -32.67 1.33
C MET A 259 13.65 -31.74 1.39
N ILE A 260 13.71 -30.85 2.40
CA ILE A 260 14.77 -29.85 2.51
C ILE A 260 15.91 -30.40 3.37
N HIS A 261 17.06 -30.63 2.75
CA HIS A 261 18.24 -31.18 3.40
C HIS A 261 19.00 -30.13 4.21
N VAL A 262 19.07 -28.90 3.69
CA VAL A 262 19.73 -27.76 4.34
C VAL A 262 18.75 -26.60 4.38
N SER A 263 18.46 -26.08 5.56
CA SER A 263 17.62 -24.89 5.75
C SER A 263 18.50 -23.73 6.20
N TYR A 264 18.62 -22.70 5.37
CA TYR A 264 19.29 -21.46 5.69
C TYR A 264 18.24 -20.35 5.84
N HIS A 265 18.12 -19.82 7.05
CA HIS A 265 17.26 -18.67 7.32
C HIS A 265 18.11 -17.41 7.19
N LEU A 266 17.73 -16.50 6.30
CA LEU A 266 18.49 -15.27 6.12
C LEU A 266 18.58 -14.50 7.45
N PRO A 267 19.80 -14.08 7.84
CA PRO A 267 20.00 -13.32 9.06
C PRO A 267 19.28 -11.98 8.97
N GLN A 268 18.91 -11.45 10.13
CA GLN A 268 18.40 -10.10 10.24
C GLN A 268 19.55 -9.11 10.03
N ILE A 269 19.29 -7.98 9.35
CA ILE A 269 20.26 -6.92 9.18
C ILE A 269 20.67 -6.39 10.56
N SER A 270 21.98 -6.30 10.83
CA SER A 270 22.48 -5.73 12.07
C SER A 270 22.49 -4.20 12.03
N ASP A 271 22.43 -3.56 13.21
CA ASP A 271 22.56 -2.11 13.33
C ASP A 271 23.89 -1.60 12.73
N HIS A 272 24.96 -2.40 12.84
CA HIS A 272 26.28 -2.09 12.30
C HIS A 272 26.28 -2.01 10.77
N ASP A 273 25.67 -3.00 10.09
CA ASP A 273 25.63 -3.03 8.62
C ASP A 273 24.80 -1.87 8.07
N PHE A 274 23.72 -1.50 8.78
CA PHE A 274 22.93 -0.34 8.41
C PHE A 274 23.68 0.99 8.61
N LEU A 275 24.41 1.14 9.71
CA LEU A 275 25.25 2.32 9.94
C LEU A 275 26.34 2.44 8.87
N GLY A 276 26.99 1.34 8.48
CA GLY A 276 27.92 1.33 7.35
C GLY A 276 27.27 1.90 6.08
N PHE A 277 26.06 1.44 5.76
CA PHE A 277 25.30 1.92 4.61
C PHE A 277 24.94 3.42 4.70
N LEU A 278 24.54 3.90 5.87
CA LEU A 278 24.29 5.33 6.10
C LEU A 278 25.55 6.18 5.97
N ALA A 279 26.70 5.68 6.41
CA ALA A 279 27.98 6.37 6.30
C ALA A 279 28.34 6.65 4.83
N ASP A 280 28.14 5.65 3.97
CA ASP A 280 28.45 5.75 2.54
C ASP A 280 27.54 6.76 1.83
N LEU A 281 26.26 6.79 2.21
CA LEU A 281 25.25 7.64 1.58
C LEU A 281 25.29 9.09 2.05
N SER A 282 25.24 9.27 3.37
CA SER A 282 25.25 10.60 4.00
C SER A 282 25.98 10.53 5.34
N PRO A 283 27.26 10.94 5.37
CA PRO A 283 28.03 11.07 6.60
C PRO A 283 27.36 11.98 7.65
N GLU A 284 26.50 12.93 7.21
CA GLU A 284 25.75 13.85 8.08
C GLU A 284 24.60 13.13 8.79
N PHE A 285 23.84 12.28 8.08
CA PHE A 285 22.84 11.41 8.71
C PHE A 285 23.50 10.37 9.61
N HIS A 286 24.62 9.75 9.18
CA HIS A 286 25.37 8.80 10.01
C HIS A 286 25.72 9.39 11.39
N LYS A 287 26.27 10.61 11.43
CA LYS A 287 26.61 11.29 12.69
C LYS A 287 25.39 11.59 13.57
N SER A 288 24.23 11.85 12.95
CA SER A 288 22.98 12.21 13.64
C SER A 288 22.14 10.99 14.02
N ALA A 289 22.44 9.84 13.43
CA ALA A 289 21.67 8.60 13.53
C ALA A 289 22.00 7.77 14.77
N THR A 290 23.23 7.85 15.28
CA THR A 290 23.78 6.93 16.29
C THR A 290 22.85 6.71 17.49
N ASP A 291 22.20 7.77 17.99
CA ASP A 291 21.36 7.72 19.21
C ASP A 291 19.92 7.26 18.93
N VAL A 292 19.41 7.45 17.71
CA VAL A 292 18.02 7.16 17.34
C VAL A 292 17.92 5.85 16.54
N MET A 293 19.07 5.28 16.15
CA MET A 293 19.10 4.23 15.14
C MET A 293 18.41 2.95 15.56
N GLY A 294 18.65 2.49 16.79
CA GLY A 294 18.00 1.28 17.30
C GLY A 294 16.47 1.38 17.26
N ALA A 295 15.94 2.57 17.53
CA ALA A 295 14.51 2.85 17.45
C ALA A 295 14.00 2.87 16.00
N VAL A 296 14.74 3.53 15.10
CA VAL A 296 14.41 3.59 13.67
C VAL A 296 14.45 2.19 13.04
N MET A 297 15.48 1.39 13.31
CA MET A 297 15.60 0.00 12.83
C MET A 297 14.49 -0.88 13.36
N SER A 298 14.21 -0.82 14.65
CA SER A 298 13.11 -1.55 15.28
C SER A 298 11.75 -1.21 14.63
N ALA A 299 11.50 0.07 14.36
CA ALA A 299 10.26 0.55 13.73
C ALA A 299 10.14 0.17 12.24
N MET A 300 11.26 0.17 11.51
CA MET A 300 11.32 -0.18 10.09
C MET A 300 11.30 -1.70 9.86
N GLY A 301 11.70 -2.50 10.85
CA GLY A 301 11.84 -3.94 10.72
C GLY A 301 12.98 -4.36 9.78
N ASN A 302 13.37 -5.63 9.86
CA ASN A 302 14.63 -6.13 9.31
C ASN A 302 14.49 -6.55 7.83
N ASN A 303 14.25 -5.58 6.93
CA ASN A 303 14.05 -5.82 5.50
C ASN A 303 14.92 -4.90 4.62
N PRO A 304 15.94 -5.43 3.92
CA PRO A 304 16.81 -4.72 2.98
C PRO A 304 16.11 -3.78 2.01
N ARG A 305 15.02 -4.22 1.37
CA ARG A 305 14.29 -3.40 0.40
C ARG A 305 13.52 -2.28 1.07
N ARG A 306 12.90 -2.58 2.22
CA ARG A 306 12.21 -1.56 3.02
C ARG A 306 13.20 -0.48 3.48
N LEU A 307 14.42 -0.89 3.82
CA LEU A 307 15.52 -0.03 4.22
C LEU A 307 16.05 0.84 3.07
N LYS A 308 16.33 0.25 1.90
CA LYS A 308 16.69 1.00 0.69
C LYS A 308 15.62 2.03 0.31
N ARG A 309 14.34 1.63 0.36
CA ARG A 309 13.21 2.55 0.12
C ARG A 309 13.14 3.67 1.14
N PHE A 310 13.37 3.38 2.42
CA PHE A 310 13.46 4.40 3.45
C PHE A 310 14.55 5.42 3.09
N LEU A 311 15.74 4.95 2.73
CA LEU A 311 16.87 5.82 2.43
C LEU A 311 16.73 6.62 1.13
N ASN A 312 16.20 6.01 0.07
CA ASN A 312 15.87 6.71 -1.17
C ASN A 312 14.90 7.86 -0.91
N ASN A 313 13.86 7.60 -0.13
CA ASN A 313 12.89 8.63 0.23
C ASN A 313 13.49 9.67 1.20
N LEU A 314 14.36 9.27 2.12
CA LEU A 314 15.06 10.21 3.00
C LEU A 314 15.96 11.16 2.18
N SER A 315 16.70 10.65 1.19
CA SER A 315 17.47 11.47 0.25
C SER A 315 16.59 12.41 -0.56
N LEU A 316 15.42 11.93 -1.02
CA LEU A 316 14.43 12.78 -1.69
C LEU A 316 13.94 13.90 -0.76
N ARG A 317 13.62 13.59 0.50
CA ARG A 317 13.16 14.58 1.50
C ARG A 317 14.23 15.64 1.79
N GLU A 318 15.47 15.21 1.95
CA GLU A 318 16.63 16.10 2.10
C GLU A 318 16.76 17.04 0.89
N GLY A 319 16.67 16.48 -0.32
CA GLY A 319 16.66 17.26 -1.57
C GLY A 319 15.51 18.27 -1.64
N ILE A 320 14.31 17.90 -1.19
CA ILE A 320 13.15 18.80 -1.11
C ILE A 320 13.41 19.94 -0.12
N LEU A 321 13.91 19.65 1.08
CA LEU A 321 14.23 20.67 2.09
C LEU A 321 15.25 21.66 1.56
N ARG A 322 16.34 21.16 0.96
CA ARG A 322 17.37 22.00 0.34
C ARG A 322 16.80 22.87 -0.77
N ASN A 323 16.08 22.28 -1.72
CA ASN A 323 15.53 23.01 -2.86
C ASN A 323 14.47 24.04 -2.45
N ARG A 324 13.79 23.83 -1.31
CA ARG A 324 12.85 24.79 -0.71
C ARG A 324 13.49 25.77 0.28
N ARG A 325 14.81 25.66 0.50
CA ARG A 325 15.57 26.47 1.47
C ARG A 325 14.98 26.40 2.89
N LEU A 326 14.56 25.20 3.29
CA LEU A 326 14.07 24.91 4.62
C LEU A 326 15.24 24.44 5.50
N ASP A 327 15.37 25.05 6.67
CA ASP A 327 16.41 24.77 7.66
C ASP A 327 15.88 23.78 8.69
N VAL A 328 16.08 22.49 8.39
CA VAL A 328 15.71 21.36 9.25
C VAL A 328 16.95 20.50 9.45
N SER A 329 17.27 20.19 10.71
CA SER A 329 18.44 19.35 11.00
C SER A 329 18.26 17.92 10.48
N PRO A 330 19.35 17.22 10.09
CA PRO A 330 19.29 15.82 9.69
C PRO A 330 18.65 14.93 10.76
N ARG A 331 18.90 15.20 12.05
CA ARG A 331 18.29 14.49 13.18
C ARG A 331 16.76 14.63 13.21
N HIS A 332 16.25 15.85 13.07
CA HIS A 332 14.81 16.11 13.05
C HIS A 332 14.13 15.50 11.83
N LEU A 333 14.76 15.59 10.66
CA LEU A 333 14.23 14.95 9.45
C LEU A 333 14.19 13.43 9.60
N LEU A 334 15.26 12.82 10.13
CA LEU A 334 15.34 11.38 10.34
C LEU A 334 14.19 10.91 11.25
N CYS A 335 14.03 11.51 12.43
CA CYS A 335 12.96 11.14 13.36
C CYS A 335 11.57 11.32 12.74
N TRP A 336 11.31 12.49 12.13
CA TRP A 336 10.02 12.80 11.52
C TRP A 336 9.67 11.82 10.40
N TYR A 337 10.65 11.50 9.56
CA TYR A 337 10.48 10.57 8.46
C TYR A 337 10.35 9.12 8.94
N SER A 338 11.00 8.73 10.03
CA SER A 338 10.81 7.42 10.68
C SER A 338 9.38 7.24 11.19
N ILE A 339 8.76 8.29 11.75
CA ILE A 339 7.33 8.26 12.12
C ILE A 339 6.46 8.11 10.86
N GLU A 340 6.71 8.89 9.80
CA GLU A 340 5.99 8.75 8.51
C GLU A 340 6.02 7.32 7.98
N PHE A 341 7.20 6.72 8.00
CA PHE A 341 7.46 5.46 7.33
C PHE A 341 6.98 4.24 8.13
N ALA A 342 7.11 4.26 9.45
CA ALA A 342 6.73 3.14 10.31
C ALA A 342 5.30 3.26 10.84
N PHE A 343 4.82 4.47 11.09
CA PHE A 343 3.51 4.75 11.69
C PHE A 343 2.67 5.71 10.84
N PRO A 344 2.35 5.35 9.58
CA PRO A 344 1.73 6.28 8.63
C PRO A 344 0.38 6.84 9.09
N ARG A 345 -0.39 6.08 9.86
CA ARG A 345 -1.66 6.54 10.47
C ARG A 345 -1.41 7.61 11.52
N LEU A 346 -0.54 7.35 12.49
CA LEU A 346 -0.15 8.33 13.51
C LEU A 346 0.49 9.56 12.86
N PHE A 347 1.35 9.37 11.86
CA PHE A 347 1.94 10.46 11.11
C PHE A 347 0.89 11.36 10.45
N GLN A 348 -0.12 10.76 9.83
CA GLN A 348 -1.22 11.51 9.24
C GLN A 348 -1.96 12.33 10.30
N GLU A 349 -2.25 11.73 11.47
CA GLU A 349 -2.87 12.43 12.60
C GLU A 349 -1.99 13.58 13.12
N LEU A 350 -0.68 13.36 13.26
CA LEU A 350 0.27 14.39 13.69
C LEU A 350 0.42 15.52 12.66
N ARG A 351 0.27 15.21 11.37
CA ARG A 351 0.31 16.21 10.29
C ARG A 351 -0.98 17.04 10.27
N GLU A 352 -2.13 16.42 10.52
CA GLU A 352 -3.43 17.10 10.59
C GLU A 352 -3.62 17.87 11.90
N ASN A 353 -2.99 17.42 12.99
CA ASN A 353 -2.99 18.07 14.29
C ASN A 353 -1.60 18.06 14.96
N PRO A 354 -0.69 18.97 14.58
CA PRO A 354 0.65 19.05 15.17
C PRO A 354 0.67 19.27 16.69
N SER A 355 -0.40 19.88 17.24
CA SER A 355 -0.54 20.11 18.68
C SER A 355 -0.71 18.83 19.51
N ALA A 356 -0.99 17.69 18.86
CA ALA A 356 -1.03 16.39 19.51
C ALA A 356 0.36 15.89 19.93
N LEU A 357 1.44 16.32 19.27
CA LEU A 357 2.79 15.84 19.54
C LEU A 357 3.27 16.15 20.98
N PRO A 358 3.16 17.39 21.50
CA PRO A 358 3.46 17.68 22.90
C PRO A 358 2.61 16.87 23.89
N LEU A 359 1.34 16.60 23.56
CA LEU A 359 0.45 15.81 24.41
C LEU A 359 0.90 14.35 24.48
N LEU A 360 1.28 13.74 23.35
CA LEU A 360 1.84 12.38 23.32
C LEU A 360 3.11 12.29 24.16
N LYS A 361 4.03 13.26 24.02
CA LYS A 361 5.27 13.30 24.82
C LYS A 361 4.99 13.37 26.31
N LYS A 362 4.06 14.24 26.72
CA LYS A 362 3.65 14.33 28.12
C LYS A 362 3.07 13.02 28.67
N LYS A 363 2.32 12.26 27.85
CA LYS A 363 1.83 10.93 28.24
C LYS A 363 2.96 9.93 28.40
N ILE A 364 3.97 9.97 27.52
CA ILE A 364 5.18 9.13 27.62
C ILE A 364 5.93 9.41 28.93
N GLU A 365 6.14 10.69 29.27
CA GLU A 365 6.79 11.09 30.53
C GLU A 365 6.05 10.57 31.77
N LEU A 366 4.71 10.64 31.77
CA LEU A 366 3.88 10.12 32.86
C LEU A 366 3.98 8.61 33.02
N LEU A 367 3.97 7.87 31.91
CA LEU A 367 4.11 6.41 31.92
C LEU A 367 5.51 5.99 32.40
N GLU A 368 6.55 6.68 31.93
CA GLU A 368 7.93 6.43 32.36
C GLU A 368 8.12 6.67 33.86
N ALA A 369 7.58 7.76 34.39
CA ALA A 369 7.62 8.05 35.82
C ALA A 369 6.89 6.99 36.66
N ALA A 370 5.83 6.37 36.12
CA ALA A 370 5.07 5.32 36.79
C ALA A 370 5.74 3.93 36.71
N MET A 371 6.47 3.64 35.63
CA MET A 371 7.17 2.37 35.44
C MET A 371 8.51 2.30 36.19
N GLY A 372 9.14 3.45 36.45
CA GLY A 372 10.45 3.51 37.10
C GLY A 372 11.62 3.26 36.13
N PRO A 373 12.88 3.43 36.59
CA PRO A 373 14.06 3.41 35.72
C PRO A 373 14.56 2.01 35.29
N GLU A 374 14.03 0.93 35.88
CA GLU A 374 14.50 -0.44 35.63
C GLU A 374 13.41 -1.27 34.96
N GLY A 375 13.41 -1.35 33.62
CA GLY A 375 12.51 -2.22 32.87
C GLY A 375 12.51 -1.99 31.36
N SER A 376 12.12 -3.02 30.59
CA SER A 376 11.73 -2.84 29.19
C SER A 376 10.45 -2.01 29.10
N TRP A 377 10.30 -1.21 28.02
CA TRP A 377 9.10 -0.41 27.81
C TRP A 377 7.89 -1.31 27.51
N GLU A 378 7.13 -1.64 28.55
CA GLU A 378 5.93 -2.49 28.50
C GLU A 378 4.84 -1.93 29.42
N PRO A 379 4.17 -0.82 29.04
CA PRO A 379 3.13 -0.23 29.86
C PRO A 379 1.91 -1.16 29.94
N THR A 380 1.49 -1.49 31.16
CA THR A 380 0.29 -2.31 31.42
C THR A 380 -1.00 -1.51 31.15
N ASP A 381 -2.12 -2.22 30.96
CA ASP A 381 -3.43 -1.59 30.75
C ASP A 381 -3.82 -0.67 31.91
N GLU A 382 -3.50 -1.07 33.14
CA GLU A 382 -3.72 -0.26 34.34
C GLU A 382 -2.95 1.07 34.30
N LEU A 383 -1.69 1.06 33.85
CA LEU A 383 -0.89 2.28 33.74
C LEU A 383 -1.40 3.20 32.62
N LEU A 384 -1.81 2.63 31.49
CA LEU A 384 -2.40 3.39 30.38
C LEU A 384 -3.74 4.04 30.78
N GLU A 385 -4.54 3.37 31.61
CA GLU A 385 -5.77 3.92 32.18
C GLU A 385 -5.49 5.03 33.18
N GLN A 386 -4.56 4.82 34.11
CA GLN A 386 -4.16 5.84 35.09
C GLN A 386 -3.59 7.10 34.43
N ALA A 387 -2.81 6.93 33.36
CA ALA A 387 -2.30 8.04 32.56
C ALA A 387 -3.38 8.66 31.64
N ALA A 388 -4.63 8.21 31.69
CA ALA A 388 -5.74 8.66 30.83
C ALA A 388 -5.34 8.66 29.34
N VAL A 389 -4.75 7.56 28.87
CA VAL A 389 -4.41 7.36 27.46
C VAL A 389 -5.66 6.87 26.71
N PRO A 390 -6.13 7.61 25.68
CA PRO A 390 -7.24 7.17 24.84
C PRO A 390 -6.97 5.80 24.20
N GLU A 391 -8.01 4.98 24.04
CA GLU A 391 -7.90 3.64 23.46
C GLU A 391 -7.18 3.63 22.10
N SER A 392 -7.45 4.65 21.27
CA SER A 392 -6.84 4.83 19.95
C SER A 392 -5.31 5.01 20.00
N LEU A 393 -4.76 5.52 21.11
CA LEU A 393 -3.33 5.77 21.28
C LEU A 393 -2.60 4.66 22.04
N ARG A 394 -3.32 3.73 22.69
CA ARG A 394 -2.71 2.66 23.50
C ARG A 394 -1.81 1.76 22.66
N ALA A 395 -2.23 1.39 21.45
CA ALA A 395 -1.41 0.58 20.55
C ALA A 395 -0.08 1.27 20.18
N TYR A 396 -0.10 2.59 19.98
CA TYR A 396 1.09 3.38 19.67
C TYR A 396 2.01 3.53 20.88
N LEU A 397 1.45 3.85 22.06
CA LEU A 397 2.26 4.02 23.26
C LEU A 397 2.80 2.71 23.85
N ARG A 398 2.31 1.54 23.41
CA ARG A 398 2.95 0.25 23.70
C ARG A 398 4.16 -0.05 22.80
N ASP A 399 4.30 0.64 21.67
CA ASP A 399 5.40 0.43 20.74
C ASP A 399 6.67 1.15 21.23
N ALA A 400 7.62 0.39 21.74
CA ALA A 400 8.87 0.91 22.29
C ALA A 400 9.71 1.69 21.24
N ALA A 401 9.62 1.30 19.97
CA ALA A 401 10.36 1.95 18.90
C ALA A 401 9.79 3.35 18.60
N LEU A 402 8.46 3.47 18.52
CA LEU A 402 7.80 4.78 18.40
C LEU A 402 8.14 5.69 19.57
N VAL A 403 8.06 5.17 20.80
CA VAL A 403 8.33 5.95 22.01
C VAL A 403 9.76 6.46 22.02
N SER A 404 10.74 5.62 21.66
CA SER A 404 12.12 6.05 21.55
C SER A 404 12.31 7.11 20.47
N ILE A 405 11.70 6.97 19.28
CA ILE A 405 11.74 8.02 18.23
C ILE A 405 11.14 9.34 18.75
N LEU A 406 9.99 9.29 19.44
CA LEU A 406 9.32 10.49 19.97
C LEU A 406 10.14 11.18 21.08
N LYS A 407 10.85 10.41 21.92
CA LYS A 407 11.76 10.96 22.94
C LYS A 407 12.92 11.71 22.30
N GLU A 408 13.52 11.14 21.26
CA GLU A 408 14.66 11.74 20.55
C GLU A 408 14.26 12.91 19.64
N PHE A 409 12.96 13.03 19.29
CA PHE A 409 12.45 14.05 18.38
C PHE A 409 12.18 15.40 19.05
N ASP A 410 13.20 16.14 19.43
CA ASP A 410 13.13 17.43 20.13
C ASP A 410 12.88 18.67 19.24
N ALA A 411 12.19 18.51 18.12
CA ALA A 411 11.98 19.59 17.15
C ALA A 411 11.19 20.78 17.74
N PRO A 412 11.72 22.03 17.64
CA PRO A 412 10.96 23.24 17.92
C PRO A 412 9.76 23.40 16.99
N GLU A 413 8.77 24.17 17.41
CA GLU A 413 7.56 24.48 16.61
C GLU A 413 7.90 25.04 15.22
N ALA A 414 8.91 25.91 15.13
CA ALA A 414 9.40 26.44 13.85
C ALA A 414 9.94 25.34 12.91
N THR A 415 10.62 24.33 13.47
CA THR A 415 11.12 23.18 12.71
C THR A 415 9.98 22.27 12.28
N LEU A 416 8.97 22.06 13.14
CA LEU A 416 7.76 21.32 12.78
C LEU A 416 7.03 21.99 11.60
N GLN A 417 6.88 23.32 11.63
CA GLN A 417 6.29 24.07 10.53
C GLN A 417 7.09 23.91 9.22
N GLN A 418 8.42 23.98 9.28
CA GLN A 418 9.27 23.75 8.11
C GLN A 418 9.16 22.31 7.58
N LEU A 419 9.14 21.31 8.47
CA LEU A 419 8.84 19.94 8.11
C LEU A 419 7.48 19.87 7.42
N MET A 420 6.42 20.51 7.93
CA MET A 420 5.08 20.51 7.31
C MET A 420 5.10 21.13 5.91
N ILE A 421 5.80 22.27 5.76
CA ILE A 421 5.98 22.94 4.47
C ILE A 421 6.63 22.00 3.46
N SER A 422 7.53 21.11 3.87
CA SER A 422 8.17 20.14 2.96
C SER A 422 7.19 19.14 2.31
N TYR A 423 6.01 18.90 2.90
CA TYR A 423 5.01 17.94 2.41
C TYR A 423 3.92 18.54 1.51
N GLY A 424 3.80 19.87 1.40
CA GLY A 424 2.79 20.53 0.56
C GLY A 424 3.28 20.79 -0.87
N ALA A 425 2.41 20.70 -1.89
CA ALA A 425 2.70 21.25 -3.21
C ALA A 425 2.58 22.78 -3.15
N ALA A 426 3.64 23.50 -3.56
CA ALA A 426 3.66 24.94 -3.83
C ALA A 426 2.77 25.84 -2.96
N HIS A 427 3.28 26.28 -1.81
CA HIS A 427 3.08 27.68 -1.40
C HIS A 427 4.27 28.49 -1.91
N GLU A 428 4.40 28.61 -3.23
CA GLU A 428 5.09 29.76 -3.79
C GLU A 428 4.21 30.99 -3.52
N ARG A 429 4.57 31.73 -2.47
CA ARG A 429 4.90 33.16 -2.54
C ARG A 429 5.38 33.64 -1.17
N VAL A 430 6.68 33.49 -0.97
CA VAL A 430 7.44 34.47 -0.19
C VAL A 430 7.64 35.69 -1.09
N SER A 431 7.42 36.87 -0.52
CA SER A 431 7.44 38.22 -1.12
C SER A 431 6.14 38.68 -1.81
N GLY A 432 5.53 39.70 -1.20
CA GLY A 432 4.32 40.37 -1.66
C GLY A 432 3.17 40.09 -0.71
N GLU A 433 2.93 41.02 0.22
CA GLU A 433 1.74 41.10 1.06
C GLU A 433 0.47 40.77 0.25
N ARG A 434 -0.06 39.56 0.41
CA ARG A 434 -1.45 39.23 0.13
C ARG A 434 -1.93 38.32 1.24
N ARG A 435 -2.79 38.89 2.08
CA ARG A 435 -3.60 38.16 3.06
C ARG A 435 -4.24 36.96 2.35
N THR A 436 -3.93 35.74 2.79
CA THR A 436 -4.73 34.56 2.46
C THR A 436 -6.15 34.86 2.93
N PRO A 437 -7.18 34.79 2.07
CA PRO A 437 -8.53 35.03 2.52
C PRO A 437 -8.88 33.93 3.51
N VAL A 438 -9.18 34.32 4.76
CA VAL A 438 -9.87 33.46 5.71
C VAL A 438 -11.16 33.03 5.02
N ILE A 439 -11.31 31.73 4.74
CA ILE A 439 -12.53 31.22 4.12
C ILE A 439 -13.61 31.30 5.18
N ASP A 440 -14.60 32.14 4.92
CA ASP A 440 -15.74 32.32 5.79
C ASP A 440 -16.79 31.23 5.50
N PHE A 441 -16.82 30.19 6.34
CA PHE A 441 -17.84 29.13 6.26
C PHE A 441 -19.24 29.58 6.74
N THR A 442 -19.37 30.84 7.20
CA THR A 442 -20.64 31.49 7.52
C THR A 442 -21.18 32.35 6.38
N ALA A 443 -20.45 32.46 5.26
CA ALA A 443 -20.85 33.26 4.13
C ALA A 443 -22.14 32.73 3.47
N MET A 444 -23.04 33.66 3.14
CA MET A 444 -24.34 33.37 2.52
C MET A 444 -24.49 34.15 1.22
N ALA A 445 -25.18 33.55 0.24
CA ALA A 445 -25.55 34.16 -1.02
C ALA A 445 -26.94 34.82 -0.89
N GLU A 446 -27.06 36.08 -1.31
CA GLU A 446 -28.32 36.83 -1.31
C GLU A 446 -29.12 36.51 -2.57
N ILE A 447 -30.30 35.92 -2.40
CA ILE A 447 -31.20 35.54 -3.49
C ILE A 447 -32.35 36.56 -3.58
N ALA A 448 -32.44 37.21 -4.74
CA ALA A 448 -33.50 38.18 -5.01
C ALA A 448 -34.86 37.52 -5.30
N PRO A 449 -35.98 38.20 -5.01
CA PRO A 449 -37.30 37.79 -5.44
C PRO A 449 -37.40 37.70 -6.95
N GLY A 450 -38.24 36.81 -7.45
CA GLY A 450 -38.53 36.72 -8.88
C GLY A 450 -38.86 35.31 -9.37
N PRO A 451 -39.27 35.22 -10.64
CA PRO A 451 -39.62 33.96 -11.26
C PRO A 451 -38.39 33.10 -11.58
N PHE A 452 -38.53 31.79 -11.48
CA PHE A 452 -37.57 30.79 -11.94
C PHE A 452 -38.27 29.52 -12.43
N LEU A 453 -37.56 28.72 -13.23
CA LEU A 453 -38.04 27.43 -13.70
C LEU A 453 -37.74 26.34 -12.66
N PHE A 454 -38.80 25.77 -12.09
CA PHE A 454 -38.75 24.80 -10.99
C PHE A 454 -39.10 23.38 -11.46
N GLY A 455 -38.42 22.39 -10.88
CA GLY A 455 -38.65 20.97 -11.11
C GLY A 455 -38.17 20.47 -12.48
N ASP A 456 -38.44 19.18 -12.74
CA ASP A 456 -38.12 18.53 -14.01
C ASP A 456 -39.04 19.02 -15.15
N ASP A 457 -40.27 19.43 -14.82
CA ASP A 457 -41.25 19.98 -15.77
C ASP A 457 -41.02 21.48 -16.09
N GLN A 458 -40.06 22.12 -15.41
CA GLN A 458 -39.69 23.53 -15.58
C GLN A 458 -40.87 24.49 -15.45
N GLU A 459 -41.72 24.27 -14.44
CA GLU A 459 -42.85 25.15 -14.15
C GLU A 459 -42.35 26.48 -13.59
N THR A 460 -43.04 27.59 -13.92
CA THR A 460 -42.65 28.90 -13.40
C THR A 460 -43.11 29.06 -11.96
N HIS A 461 -42.16 29.09 -11.03
CA HIS A 461 -42.37 29.43 -9.62
C HIS A 461 -41.79 30.81 -9.33
N VAL A 462 -42.29 31.48 -8.28
CA VAL A 462 -41.84 32.82 -7.89
C VAL A 462 -41.34 32.78 -6.45
N ILE A 463 -40.10 33.20 -6.23
CA ILE A 463 -39.61 33.56 -4.90
C ILE A 463 -40.20 34.92 -4.53
N GLU A 464 -41.06 34.97 -3.52
CA GLU A 464 -41.77 36.20 -3.13
C GLU A 464 -40.90 37.14 -2.29
N THR A 465 -40.11 36.59 -1.38
CA THR A 465 -39.29 37.35 -0.42
C THR A 465 -37.81 37.07 -0.64
N PRO A 466 -36.93 38.09 -0.52
CA PRO A 466 -35.50 37.86 -0.58
C PRO A 466 -35.06 36.99 0.61
N TYR A 467 -34.04 36.18 0.40
CA TYR A 467 -33.42 35.39 1.45
C TYR A 467 -31.94 35.21 1.19
N ALA A 468 -31.16 35.05 2.26
CA ALA A 468 -29.78 34.63 2.18
C ALA A 468 -29.71 33.11 2.39
N ILE A 469 -28.89 32.39 1.62
CA ILE A 469 -28.66 30.95 1.79
C ILE A 469 -27.18 30.65 1.93
N ASP A 470 -26.81 29.71 2.79
CA ASP A 470 -25.39 29.36 2.95
C ASP A 470 -24.75 28.99 1.61
N ILE A 471 -23.56 29.55 1.38
CA ILE A 471 -22.78 29.26 0.18
C ILE A 471 -22.29 27.80 0.20
N TYR A 472 -22.00 27.26 1.39
CA TYR A 472 -21.55 25.89 1.58
C TYR A 472 -22.59 25.11 2.41
N PRO A 473 -22.64 23.77 2.30
CA PRO A 473 -23.26 22.95 3.34
C PRO A 473 -22.66 23.31 4.71
N VAL A 474 -23.47 23.28 5.77
CA VAL A 474 -22.97 23.57 7.14
C VAL A 474 -21.82 22.61 7.45
N THR A 475 -20.67 23.16 7.80
CA THR A 475 -19.47 22.38 8.05
C THR A 475 -19.40 21.88 9.49
N ASN A 476 -18.53 20.91 9.75
CA ASN A 476 -18.24 20.47 11.11
C ASN A 476 -17.77 21.63 12.00
N SER A 477 -16.94 22.54 11.50
CA SER A 477 -16.47 23.71 12.26
C SER A 477 -17.61 24.67 12.62
N ARG A 478 -18.58 24.88 11.73
CA ARG A 478 -19.74 25.74 11.99
C ARG A 478 -20.76 25.09 12.93
N TYR A 479 -20.88 23.76 12.89
CA TYR A 479 -21.79 23.02 13.78
C TYR A 479 -21.21 22.82 15.20
N ARG A 480 -19.88 22.79 15.35
CA ARG A 480 -19.21 22.51 16.63
C ARG A 480 -19.58 23.43 17.78
N PRO A 481 -19.68 24.76 17.61
CA PRO A 481 -20.12 25.64 18.69
C PRO A 481 -21.51 25.30 19.25
N PHE A 482 -22.44 24.77 18.44
CA PHE A 482 -23.75 24.32 18.93
C PHE A 482 -23.63 23.11 19.86
N VAL A 483 -22.73 22.16 19.53
CA VAL A 483 -22.46 21.01 20.41
C VAL A 483 -21.74 21.44 21.68
N GLU A 484 -20.72 22.30 21.56
CA GLU A 484 -19.89 22.78 22.67
C GLU A 484 -20.64 23.74 23.62
N SER A 485 -21.71 24.37 23.16
CA SER A 485 -22.61 25.20 23.99
C SER A 485 -23.77 24.42 24.60
N ASP A 486 -23.63 23.10 24.71
CA ASP A 486 -24.64 22.18 25.24
C ASP A 486 -25.97 22.24 24.49
N GLY A 487 -25.98 22.59 23.20
CA GLY A 487 -27.20 22.74 22.40
C GLY A 487 -28.06 21.47 22.32
N TYR A 488 -27.46 20.28 22.47
CA TYR A 488 -28.16 19.00 22.60
C TYR A 488 -28.85 18.77 23.95
N LEU A 489 -28.55 19.59 24.97
CA LEU A 489 -29.11 19.51 26.32
C LEU A 489 -30.11 20.63 26.61
N ARG A 490 -30.31 21.56 25.67
CA ARG A 490 -31.15 22.76 25.83
C ARG A 490 -32.48 22.62 25.11
N GLU A 491 -33.52 22.18 25.83
CA GLU A 491 -34.86 21.89 25.31
C GLU A 491 -35.48 23.04 24.50
N GLU A 492 -35.14 24.30 24.82
CA GLU A 492 -35.68 25.48 24.15
C GLU A 492 -35.37 25.54 22.64
N PHE A 493 -34.31 24.86 22.19
CA PHE A 493 -33.97 24.79 20.77
C PHE A 493 -34.73 23.69 20.03
N TRP A 494 -35.36 22.75 20.72
CA TRP A 494 -35.95 21.59 20.07
C TRP A 494 -37.45 21.80 19.81
N SER A 495 -38.02 21.09 18.86
CA SER A 495 -39.47 20.89 18.82
C SER A 495 -39.85 19.87 19.91
N GLN A 496 -41.12 19.85 20.33
CA GLN A 496 -41.58 18.87 21.33
C GLN A 496 -41.29 17.43 20.88
N GLU A 497 -41.55 17.11 19.61
CA GLU A 497 -41.27 15.80 19.03
C GLU A 497 -39.76 15.54 18.94
N GLY A 498 -38.98 16.53 18.48
CA GLY A 498 -37.53 16.42 18.37
C GLY A 498 -36.85 16.19 19.72
N TRP A 499 -37.31 16.86 20.78
CA TRP A 499 -36.80 16.67 22.14
C TRP A 499 -37.09 15.26 22.66
N GLN A 500 -38.33 14.79 22.52
CA GLN A 500 -38.71 13.43 22.90
C GLN A 500 -37.91 12.37 22.13
N TRP A 501 -37.69 12.59 20.83
CA TRP A 501 -36.84 11.73 20.01
C TRP A 501 -35.39 11.73 20.49
N ARG A 502 -34.82 12.92 20.75
CA ARG A 502 -33.45 13.09 21.24
C ARG A 502 -33.23 12.38 22.56
N GLU A 503 -34.17 12.51 23.51
CA GLU A 503 -34.09 11.86 24.83
C GLU A 503 -34.24 10.34 24.73
N SER A 504 -35.24 9.85 24.00
CA SER A 504 -35.50 8.41 23.86
C SER A 504 -34.35 7.66 23.18
N HIS A 505 -33.55 8.33 22.36
CA HIS A 505 -32.42 7.74 21.65
C HIS A 505 -31.06 8.15 22.23
N ALA A 506 -31.03 8.97 23.29
CA ALA A 506 -29.82 9.49 23.94
C ALA A 506 -28.84 10.16 22.94
N ILE A 507 -29.36 11.04 22.08
CA ILE A 507 -28.54 11.71 21.06
C ILE A 507 -27.81 12.91 21.67
N ASP A 508 -26.49 13.00 21.55
CA ASP A 508 -25.68 14.08 22.12
C ASP A 508 -24.77 14.80 21.12
N SER A 509 -24.65 14.26 19.91
CA SER A 509 -23.73 14.73 18.87
C SER A 509 -24.09 14.12 17.51
N PRO A 510 -23.63 14.70 16.38
CA PRO A 510 -23.80 14.11 15.05
C PRO A 510 -23.29 12.66 14.99
N SER A 511 -24.06 11.77 14.36
CA SER A 511 -23.77 10.32 14.43
C SER A 511 -22.42 9.92 13.84
N GLN A 512 -21.85 10.74 12.94
CA GLN A 512 -20.56 10.42 12.30
C GLN A 512 -19.36 10.97 13.07
N TRP A 513 -19.54 11.75 14.14
CA TRP A 513 -18.44 12.35 14.88
C TRP A 513 -17.63 11.36 15.72
N LYS A 514 -18.19 10.17 15.93
CA LYS A 514 -17.49 9.00 16.51
C LYS A 514 -16.43 8.40 15.57
N TYR A 515 -16.39 8.82 14.30
CA TYR A 515 -15.42 8.35 13.32
C TYR A 515 -14.60 9.53 12.77
N PRO A 516 -13.31 9.66 13.14
CA PRO A 516 -12.47 10.80 12.78
C PRO A 516 -12.38 11.10 11.27
N ALA A 517 -12.61 10.09 10.43
CA ALA A 517 -12.61 10.24 8.97
C ALA A 517 -13.65 11.25 8.43
N TRP A 518 -14.66 11.62 9.23
CA TRP A 518 -15.75 12.53 8.84
C TRP A 518 -15.77 13.87 9.58
N THR A 519 -14.86 14.13 10.52
CA THR A 519 -14.94 15.27 11.44
C THR A 519 -14.09 16.49 11.06
N ALA A 520 -13.39 16.44 9.93
CA ALA A 520 -12.58 17.56 9.45
C ALA A 520 -13.40 18.85 9.33
N ASP A 521 -12.82 19.97 9.78
CA ASP A 521 -13.49 21.24 10.00
C ASP A 521 -14.19 21.81 8.75
N ASP A 522 -13.63 21.58 7.57
CA ASP A 522 -14.10 22.13 6.29
C ASP A 522 -15.01 21.16 5.50
N ARG A 523 -15.40 20.04 6.11
CA ARG A 523 -16.35 19.09 5.52
C ARG A 523 -17.77 19.33 6.01
N PRO A 524 -18.80 18.97 5.22
CA PRO A 524 -20.18 19.01 5.69
C PRO A 524 -20.36 18.21 6.97
N VAL A 525 -21.09 18.77 7.93
CA VAL A 525 -21.61 17.99 9.06
C VAL A 525 -22.61 16.98 8.51
N ILE A 526 -22.46 15.72 8.89
CA ILE A 526 -23.27 14.61 8.39
C ILE A 526 -23.76 13.69 9.49
N GLY A 527 -24.82 12.95 9.18
CA GLY A 527 -25.45 12.04 10.13
C GLY A 527 -26.22 12.78 11.20
N VAL A 528 -26.84 13.90 10.82
CA VAL A 528 -27.80 14.69 11.58
C VAL A 528 -29.20 14.47 11.02
N SER A 529 -30.17 14.36 11.92
CA SER A 529 -31.61 14.28 11.63
C SER A 529 -32.19 15.66 11.34
N ARG A 530 -33.41 15.73 10.80
CA ARG A 530 -34.12 17.01 10.63
C ARG A 530 -34.29 17.73 11.98
N TYR A 531 -34.60 17.01 13.06
CA TYR A 531 -34.78 17.60 14.38
C TYR A 531 -33.50 18.28 14.90
N GLU A 532 -32.34 17.65 14.71
CA GLU A 532 -31.04 18.24 15.04
C GLU A 532 -30.78 19.51 14.24
N VAL A 533 -31.12 19.50 12.94
CA VAL A 533 -30.94 20.66 12.06
C VAL A 533 -31.85 21.83 12.43
N GLU A 534 -33.12 21.55 12.75
CA GLU A 534 -34.07 22.57 13.23
C GLU A 534 -33.60 23.19 14.56
N ALA A 535 -33.07 22.36 15.47
CA ALA A 535 -32.50 22.84 16.72
C ALA A 535 -31.27 23.74 16.51
N PHE A 536 -30.39 23.34 15.59
CA PHE A 536 -29.25 24.17 15.20
C PHE A 536 -29.68 25.52 14.60
N CYS A 537 -30.71 25.54 13.75
CA CYS A 537 -31.24 26.79 13.17
C CYS A 537 -31.84 27.72 14.24
N LYS A 538 -32.58 27.16 15.22
CA LYS A 538 -33.11 27.92 16.35
C LYS A 538 -32.00 28.45 17.25
N TRP A 539 -30.95 27.67 17.49
CA TRP A 539 -29.77 28.12 18.21
C TRP A 539 -29.07 29.28 17.48
N LEU A 540 -28.85 29.15 16.16
CA LEU A 540 -28.29 30.25 15.35
C LEU A 540 -29.16 31.52 15.41
N THR A 541 -30.48 31.36 15.41
CA THR A 541 -31.42 32.48 15.55
C THR A 541 -31.30 33.16 16.91
N ALA A 542 -31.12 32.39 17.99
CA ALA A 542 -30.92 32.93 19.33
C ALA A 542 -29.59 33.67 19.50
N GLU A 543 -28.55 33.27 18.76
CA GLU A 543 -27.23 33.92 18.74
C GLU A 543 -27.15 35.10 17.75
N ALA A 544 -28.20 35.34 16.94
CA ALA A 544 -28.23 36.38 15.92
C ALA A 544 -28.68 37.74 16.48
N GLU A 545 -28.49 38.80 15.67
CA GLU A 545 -29.06 40.12 15.95
C GLU A 545 -30.60 40.09 15.92
N GLU A 546 -31.24 40.99 16.66
CA GLU A 546 -32.70 41.10 16.72
C GLU A 546 -33.30 41.31 15.32
N GLY A 547 -34.32 40.53 14.97
CA GLY A 547 -34.97 40.55 13.65
C GLY A 547 -34.34 39.62 12.60
N ILE A 548 -33.32 38.84 12.94
CA ILE A 548 -32.71 37.83 12.05
C ILE A 548 -33.17 36.43 12.43
N THR A 549 -33.73 35.68 11.47
CA THR A 549 -34.13 34.29 11.66
C THR A 549 -33.37 33.35 10.73
N TYR A 550 -32.83 32.27 11.30
CA TYR A 550 -32.24 31.14 10.58
C TYR A 550 -33.20 29.95 10.53
N ARG A 551 -33.30 29.31 9.36
CA ARG A 551 -34.14 28.12 9.14
C ARG A 551 -33.57 27.23 8.04
N LEU A 552 -34.16 26.05 7.85
CA LEU A 552 -33.94 25.26 6.64
C LEU A 552 -34.48 25.99 5.38
N PRO A 553 -33.84 25.84 4.21
CA PRO A 553 -34.43 26.25 2.95
C PRO A 553 -35.69 25.43 2.66
N THR A 554 -36.69 26.05 2.05
CA THR A 554 -37.70 25.31 1.29
C THR A 554 -37.04 24.65 0.08
N GLU A 555 -37.70 23.65 -0.49
CA GLU A 555 -37.20 23.00 -1.70
C GLU A 555 -37.05 23.98 -2.87
N GLU A 556 -38.00 24.90 -3.01
CA GLU A 556 -38.01 25.94 -4.04
C GLU A 556 -36.83 26.90 -3.87
N GLU A 557 -36.56 27.34 -2.64
CA GLU A 557 -35.41 28.18 -2.32
C GLU A 557 -34.08 27.45 -2.58
N TRP A 558 -34.00 26.17 -2.22
CA TRP A 558 -32.81 25.36 -2.47
C TRP A 558 -32.57 25.22 -3.97
N GLU A 559 -33.61 24.90 -4.75
CA GLU A 559 -33.49 24.69 -6.19
C GLU A 559 -33.12 25.99 -6.91
N ARG A 560 -33.77 27.11 -6.55
CA ARG A 560 -33.49 28.44 -7.07
C ARG A 560 -32.02 28.82 -6.87
N ALA A 561 -31.47 28.55 -5.70
CA ALA A 561 -30.06 28.82 -5.39
C ALA A 561 -29.12 27.92 -6.21
N GLY A 562 -29.50 26.66 -6.43
CA GLY A 562 -28.65 25.68 -7.11
C GLY A 562 -28.59 25.87 -8.63
N ARG A 563 -29.74 26.12 -9.27
CA ARG A 563 -29.84 26.17 -10.74
C ARG A 563 -29.99 27.57 -11.31
N GLY A 564 -30.20 28.60 -10.49
CA GLY A 564 -30.49 29.93 -11.01
C GLY A 564 -31.93 30.05 -11.52
N THR A 565 -32.14 30.84 -12.57
CA THR A 565 -33.49 31.11 -13.13
C THR A 565 -33.79 30.37 -14.43
N ASP A 566 -32.78 29.75 -15.07
CA ASP A 566 -32.83 29.29 -16.47
C ASP A 566 -33.14 27.81 -16.64
N GLY A 567 -33.44 27.09 -15.56
CA GLY A 567 -33.83 25.68 -15.63
C GLY A 567 -32.69 24.73 -15.98
N ARG A 568 -31.42 25.11 -15.76
CA ARG A 568 -30.28 24.19 -15.98
C ARG A 568 -30.37 22.91 -15.15
N GLU A 569 -29.79 21.82 -15.67
CA GLU A 569 -29.84 20.48 -15.04
C GLU A 569 -28.87 20.34 -13.85
N TYR A 570 -27.67 20.91 -13.95
CA TYR A 570 -26.65 20.99 -12.91
C TYR A 570 -26.28 22.46 -12.64
N PRO A 571 -25.68 22.79 -11.49
CA PRO A 571 -25.35 24.17 -11.15
C PRO A 571 -24.52 24.90 -12.23
N TRP A 572 -23.62 24.16 -12.88
CA TRP A 572 -22.73 24.67 -13.93
C TRP A 572 -23.29 24.53 -15.37
N GLY A 573 -24.45 23.92 -15.59
CA GLY A 573 -25.08 23.80 -16.91
C GLY A 573 -25.80 22.47 -17.14
N ASN A 574 -26.04 22.13 -18.42
CA ASN A 574 -26.86 20.97 -18.82
C ASN A 574 -26.05 19.70 -19.12
N THR A 575 -24.73 19.75 -19.00
CA THR A 575 -23.85 18.60 -19.26
C THR A 575 -23.13 18.24 -17.98
N PHE A 576 -23.28 17.00 -17.55
CA PHE A 576 -22.57 16.48 -16.38
C PHE A 576 -21.05 16.54 -16.57
N ASP A 577 -20.35 17.03 -15.55
CA ASP A 577 -18.88 17.02 -15.46
C ASP A 577 -18.48 16.54 -14.06
N GLU A 578 -17.82 15.38 -14.00
CA GLU A 578 -17.32 14.76 -12.76
C GLU A 578 -16.31 15.63 -12.01
N LYS A 579 -15.71 16.62 -12.68
CA LYS A 579 -14.75 17.57 -12.07
C LYS A 579 -15.44 18.71 -11.34
N CYS A 580 -16.77 18.79 -11.39
CA CYS A 580 -17.56 19.85 -10.79
C CYS A 580 -18.32 19.40 -9.53
N CYS A 581 -18.30 18.11 -9.17
CA CYS A 581 -19.01 17.62 -7.98
C CYS A 581 -18.41 16.33 -7.41
N ASN A 582 -18.76 16.04 -6.16
CA ASN A 582 -18.46 14.75 -5.53
C ASN A 582 -19.65 13.79 -5.68
N THR A 583 -19.60 12.90 -6.67
CA THR A 583 -20.59 11.82 -6.89
C THR A 583 -19.88 10.47 -7.02
N ALA A 584 -20.62 9.38 -7.25
CA ALA A 584 -20.06 8.05 -7.46
C ALA A 584 -18.97 8.02 -8.55
N GLU A 585 -19.13 8.82 -9.61
CA GLU A 585 -18.19 8.98 -10.72
C GLU A 585 -16.81 9.51 -10.27
N SER A 586 -16.72 10.23 -9.15
CA SER A 586 -15.45 10.73 -8.63
C SER A 586 -14.57 9.66 -7.99
N GLY A 587 -15.13 8.50 -7.61
CA GLY A 587 -14.43 7.41 -6.94
C GLY A 587 -13.86 7.74 -5.55
N LEU A 588 -14.29 8.85 -4.92
CA LEU A 588 -13.74 9.32 -3.64
C LEU A 588 -14.30 8.57 -2.42
N GLU A 589 -15.49 7.99 -2.56
CA GLU A 589 -16.17 7.15 -1.56
C GLU A 589 -16.32 7.78 -0.16
N ARG A 590 -16.31 9.12 -0.09
CA ARG A 590 -16.50 9.91 1.13
C ARG A 590 -16.83 11.38 0.82
N THR A 591 -17.24 12.14 1.83
CA THR A 591 -17.40 13.60 1.73
C THR A 591 -16.06 14.30 1.54
N THR A 592 -16.10 15.45 0.88
CA THR A 592 -14.93 16.30 0.63
C THR A 592 -15.06 17.65 1.30
N SER A 593 -13.95 18.39 1.38
CA SER A 593 -13.98 19.82 1.71
C SER A 593 -15.00 20.54 0.83
N VAL A 594 -15.80 21.43 1.42
CA VAL A 594 -16.85 22.21 0.74
C VAL A 594 -16.29 23.17 -0.33
N THR A 595 -14.96 23.35 -0.35
CA THR A 595 -14.27 24.20 -1.32
C THR A 595 -13.60 23.43 -2.46
N LYS A 596 -13.65 22.08 -2.44
CA LYS A 596 -12.89 21.24 -3.37
C LYS A 596 -13.30 21.44 -4.84
N PHE A 597 -14.59 21.62 -5.10
CA PHE A 597 -15.15 21.69 -6.45
C PHE A 597 -15.51 23.13 -6.86
N SER A 598 -14.50 23.99 -6.95
CA SER A 598 -14.66 25.42 -7.29
C SER A 598 -15.23 25.69 -8.69
N LYS A 599 -15.29 24.68 -9.57
CA LYS A 599 -15.95 24.78 -10.89
C LYS A 599 -17.43 24.39 -10.85
N GLY A 600 -17.89 23.79 -9.76
CA GLY A 600 -19.27 23.35 -9.57
C GLY A 600 -20.19 24.39 -8.95
N VAL A 601 -19.74 25.64 -8.86
CA VAL A 601 -20.46 26.73 -8.21
C VAL A 601 -21.69 27.11 -9.04
N SER A 602 -22.82 27.22 -8.37
CA SER A 602 -24.09 27.67 -8.95
C SER A 602 -24.01 29.14 -9.43
N PRO A 603 -24.97 29.61 -10.25
CA PRO A 603 -25.04 31.02 -10.66
C PRO A 603 -25.07 32.01 -9.51
N GLU A 604 -25.64 31.59 -8.38
CA GLU A 604 -25.81 32.41 -7.19
C GLU A 604 -24.62 32.30 -6.22
N GLY A 605 -23.58 31.54 -6.58
CA GLY A 605 -22.36 31.41 -5.78
C GLY A 605 -22.37 30.25 -4.79
N CYS A 606 -23.45 29.48 -4.68
CA CYS A 606 -23.52 28.30 -3.82
C CYS A 606 -22.68 27.13 -4.36
N HIS A 607 -21.86 26.55 -3.49
CA HIS A 607 -21.04 25.36 -3.69
C HIS A 607 -21.79 24.08 -3.32
N ASP A 608 -21.34 22.96 -3.88
CA ASP A 608 -21.82 21.60 -3.58
C ASP A 608 -23.35 21.45 -3.70
N MET A 609 -23.98 22.23 -4.58
CA MET A 609 -25.40 22.08 -4.93
C MET A 609 -25.67 20.81 -5.79
N ALA A 610 -24.62 20.03 -6.08
CA ALA A 610 -24.70 18.72 -6.70
C ALA A 610 -23.63 17.81 -6.06
N GLY A 611 -24.04 16.68 -5.50
CA GLY A 611 -23.16 15.73 -4.83
C GLY A 611 -22.71 16.17 -3.43
N ASN A 612 -21.63 15.55 -2.95
CA ASN A 612 -21.11 15.62 -1.58
C ASN A 612 -22.10 15.06 -0.55
N VAL A 613 -23.18 15.76 -0.23
CA VAL A 613 -24.21 15.33 0.73
C VAL A 613 -25.60 15.69 0.26
N PHE A 614 -26.56 14.80 0.53
CA PHE A 614 -27.97 15.17 0.43
C PHE A 614 -28.29 16.17 1.54
N GLU A 615 -29.11 17.16 1.25
CA GLU A 615 -29.42 18.23 2.18
C GLU A 615 -30.88 18.23 2.59
N TRP A 616 -31.12 18.30 3.91
CA TRP A 616 -32.46 18.51 4.48
C TRP A 616 -33.07 19.83 4.00
N THR A 617 -34.37 19.83 3.77
CA THR A 617 -35.18 21.04 3.49
C THR A 617 -36.36 21.14 4.45
N ALA A 618 -37.01 22.30 4.47
CA ALA A 618 -38.23 22.52 5.23
C ALA A 618 -39.46 21.84 4.58
N SER A 619 -39.43 21.60 3.27
CA SER A 619 -40.56 21.09 2.49
C SER A 619 -40.87 19.62 2.80
N VAL A 620 -42.16 19.32 2.85
CA VAL A 620 -42.67 17.97 3.10
C VAL A 620 -42.87 17.24 1.77
N TYR A 621 -42.44 15.98 1.69
CA TYR A 621 -42.60 15.14 0.51
C TYR A 621 -43.97 14.44 0.52
N ASP A 622 -44.32 13.80 1.64
CA ASP A 622 -45.61 13.12 1.83
C ASP A 622 -46.60 14.00 2.61
N PRO A 623 -47.87 14.15 2.18
CA PRO A 623 -48.82 15.03 2.85
C PRO A 623 -49.06 14.75 4.35
N ASP A 624 -48.72 13.56 4.82
CA ASP A 624 -48.84 13.15 6.22
C ASP A 624 -47.60 13.47 7.08
N GLY A 625 -46.55 14.07 6.49
CA GLY A 625 -45.32 14.45 7.18
C GLY A 625 -44.31 13.32 7.34
N SER A 626 -44.58 12.12 6.82
CA SER A 626 -43.71 10.95 7.00
C SER A 626 -42.41 11.02 6.20
N GLY A 627 -42.40 11.75 5.08
CA GLY A 627 -41.23 11.99 4.24
C GLY A 627 -40.90 13.48 4.14
N ILE A 628 -39.63 13.83 4.35
CA ILE A 628 -39.10 15.18 4.16
C ILE A 628 -38.23 15.21 2.91
N VAL A 629 -38.39 16.28 2.12
CA VAL A 629 -37.63 16.47 0.89
C VAL A 629 -36.13 16.65 1.18
N LEU A 630 -35.32 15.90 0.45
CA LEU A 630 -33.87 15.97 0.36
C LEU A 630 -33.44 16.39 -1.05
N ARG A 631 -32.35 17.17 -1.13
CA ARG A 631 -31.85 17.76 -2.38
C ARG A 631 -30.35 17.54 -2.57
N GLY A 632 -29.86 17.73 -3.81
CA GLY A 632 -28.43 17.76 -4.15
C GLY A 632 -27.76 16.45 -4.53
N GLY A 633 -28.24 15.31 -4.03
CA GLY A 633 -27.51 14.04 -4.18
C GLY A 633 -26.31 13.97 -3.24
N SER A 634 -25.47 12.95 -3.34
CA SER A 634 -24.36 12.72 -2.41
C SER A 634 -23.14 12.08 -3.06
N TRP A 635 -22.07 11.89 -2.28
CA TRP A 635 -20.81 11.30 -2.74
C TRP A 635 -20.90 9.87 -3.33
N PHE A 636 -21.96 9.11 -3.06
CA PHE A 636 -22.10 7.71 -3.54
C PHE A 636 -23.21 7.50 -4.58
N VAL A 637 -23.97 8.53 -4.92
CA VAL A 637 -25.02 8.42 -5.95
C VAL A 637 -24.49 8.89 -7.30
N ASN A 638 -25.11 8.43 -8.37
CA ASN A 638 -24.69 8.77 -9.73
C ASN A 638 -25.21 10.14 -10.18
N LYS A 639 -24.71 10.61 -11.31
CA LYS A 639 -25.06 11.89 -11.96
C LYS A 639 -26.55 12.16 -12.16
N LYS A 640 -27.41 11.14 -12.27
CA LYS A 640 -28.87 11.35 -12.45
C LYS A 640 -29.55 11.84 -11.16
N VAL A 641 -28.98 11.45 -10.02
CA VAL A 641 -29.46 11.80 -8.68
C VAL A 641 -28.89 13.14 -8.21
N ALA A 642 -27.75 13.57 -8.78
CA ALA A 642 -27.10 14.84 -8.46
C ALA A 642 -27.63 16.05 -9.27
N ARG A 643 -28.72 15.89 -10.02
CA ARG A 643 -29.35 16.99 -10.78
C ARG A 643 -30.04 17.96 -9.83
N CYS A 644 -30.04 19.25 -10.14
CA CYS A 644 -30.66 20.27 -9.27
C CYS A 644 -32.14 19.98 -9.01
N ALA A 645 -32.88 19.47 -10.00
CA ALA A 645 -34.31 19.16 -9.88
C ALA A 645 -34.62 17.81 -9.23
N PHE A 646 -33.62 16.94 -8.97
CA PHE A 646 -33.86 15.62 -8.41
C PHE A 646 -34.30 15.67 -6.94
N ARG A 647 -35.42 15.03 -6.63
CA ARG A 647 -36.00 14.98 -5.28
C ARG A 647 -35.81 13.60 -4.67
N TYR A 648 -35.50 13.56 -3.39
CA TYR A 648 -35.50 12.34 -2.60
C TYR A 648 -36.16 12.59 -1.25
N ASP A 649 -36.48 11.54 -0.50
CA ASP A 649 -37.11 11.70 0.80
C ASP A 649 -36.52 10.75 1.85
N ARG A 650 -36.61 11.23 3.10
CA ARG A 650 -36.36 10.42 4.29
C ARG A 650 -37.28 10.85 5.44
N PRO A 651 -37.60 9.92 6.37
CA PRO A 651 -38.22 10.28 7.63
C PRO A 651 -37.37 11.26 8.43
N PRO A 652 -37.99 12.20 9.18
CA PRO A 652 -37.29 13.30 9.86
C PRO A 652 -36.25 12.84 10.90
N HIS A 653 -36.41 11.65 11.49
CA HIS A 653 -35.48 11.06 12.46
C HIS A 653 -34.24 10.40 11.82
N THR A 654 -34.15 10.32 10.48
CA THR A 654 -33.09 9.58 9.79
C THR A 654 -31.72 10.24 9.98
N ARG A 655 -30.68 9.44 10.23
CA ARG A 655 -29.29 9.91 10.38
C ARG A 655 -28.36 9.01 9.57
N LEU A 656 -27.82 9.52 8.46
CA LEU A 656 -26.95 8.74 7.57
C LEU A 656 -25.70 9.54 7.20
N ASN A 657 -24.61 8.85 6.88
CA ASN A 657 -23.28 9.42 6.56
C ASN A 657 -23.19 10.19 5.22
N TYR A 658 -24.34 10.52 4.66
CA TYR A 658 -24.50 11.28 3.44
C TYR A 658 -25.60 12.35 3.56
N LEU A 659 -26.21 12.50 4.74
CA LEU A 659 -27.23 13.50 5.02
C LEU A 659 -26.59 14.64 5.80
N GLY A 660 -26.56 15.82 5.19
CA GLY A 660 -26.18 17.10 5.78
C GLY A 660 -27.29 18.13 5.56
N PHE A 661 -26.94 19.41 5.56
CA PHE A 661 -27.88 20.50 5.34
C PHE A 661 -27.17 21.83 5.07
N ARG A 662 -27.95 22.84 4.70
CA ARG A 662 -27.55 24.25 4.67
C ARG A 662 -28.66 25.13 5.27
N CYS A 663 -28.33 26.33 5.75
CA CYS A 663 -29.29 27.25 6.35
C CYS A 663 -29.70 28.37 5.38
N VAL A 664 -30.89 28.91 5.64
CA VAL A 664 -31.40 30.18 5.09
C VAL A 664 -31.51 31.18 6.23
N ARG A 665 -31.18 32.44 5.94
CA ARG A 665 -31.34 33.60 6.80
C ARG A 665 -32.32 34.57 6.16
N VAL A 666 -33.31 35.00 6.94
CA VAL A 666 -34.27 36.05 6.58
C VAL A 666 -34.22 37.17 7.60
N ALA A 667 -34.41 38.41 7.14
CA ALA A 667 -34.63 39.57 8.00
C ALA A 667 -36.13 39.86 8.05
N GLU A 668 -36.67 40.05 9.25
CA GLU A 668 -38.08 40.40 9.49
C GLU A 668 -38.43 41.84 9.10
#